data_AF-A0A1P8YLA9-F1
#
_entry.id   AF-A0A1P8YLA9-F1
#
_cell.length_a   1.000
_cell.length_b   1.000
_cell.length_c   1.000
_cell.angle_alpha   90.00
_cell.angle_beta   90.00
_cell.angle_gamma   90.00
#
_symmetry.space_group_name_H-M   'P 1'
#
loop_
_entity.id
_entity.type
_entity.pdbx_description
1 polymer ?
#
loop_
_entity_poly.entity_id
_entity_poly.type
_entity_poly.pdbx_seq_one_letter_code
_entity_poly.pdbx_strand_id
1 'polypeptide(L)'
;MTDTVFDYVIAGGGTAGCVLAARLSEDPSVTVCLLEAGPSDVNDRNILELSQWMHLLDSGYDWDYPVEPQEKGNSFMRHARARVLGGCSSHNSCIAFWPPAEGLDEWEAMGATGWGAEGTLPFVARVENSDVPGGQHGHSGPVRLRDVPPNDPCGAAVLESAAKAGLPTVQFNRGATVLNGAGWFQINAGENGNRMSSSHAYLHPILGTRNNLEVRTNCWVSELLIDDSLTATGVRYQRPDLTGYDTATARREVIVTAGAIDTPKLLMLSGIGPSVHLREIGIDVRVDSPGVGGNLDDHVEGLVFWEASRPMVTTSSQWWEIGLFATTAPGLTQPDLMMHYGSVPFDMNTLRWGYPTTDNGFCLTPNVTQGRSRGTVRLRSRDFRDRPKVDPRYFTDPEGHDETVMLAGIRLARKIAEQDPLQSWVARELAPGPAAVSDEELLDYVHKTHNTVYHPAGTARMGSFEDPLAVLDPQLRVKGIQRLRVVDASAMPKLPAVNPNITVMTMAEKCADLIRNPQDDNVDLELDTATFLSKHPPFQYLTPGELTELAGAAVTDEYQTGAVILDSTQRPADVIWVVRSGQVTLLHPHDDGITGVPIDTVYPGGVFGYSALLTGSDLGFTARASQPTTVYRLPGELVRPLFARPAGLAFLAEAAAKATGATPVPVEQIPSRRAVGDLVRGEPVLTTPGTSVRDAVRQMSERRSSYILIPLPGGDLGIFTDRDLRTRVVAAGVDLSTPVAAVMSTPAQTVTEDRLAATVLMDMLESGLRHMPVLTIRGAVLGVLEEADLLAAATRKSFVLRRSIALSPSPAALQEVCSGIPDLVVDLFRGGTEASATSGILSVVIDSVVRRAVEFALTDDEDLPRTGFAWLSLGSIARREAMPSSDIESALSWVPELSPESGRLMRMAATVHVTLDDCGLPADANGAVASTPRFARSVSGWRRTAARWLDDPLQDRGLVMSSLLLDGRVVWGERSLHTIPTAYRNMRADHPDALRLQLRDALAGRARTRSLRDVLSRRGGTFDLKTHALTPIVNLARWGGMTVGATAASTPGRLRAAAGNGLLTERDTTILTEVFTLLQRLRLTHQVDQITAGLAPGDIVTMPELSPLNRSLLGDGVREIAAVQRRVGYLASDSGVPLRR
;
A
#
# COMPACT_ATOMS: atom_id res chain seq x y z
N MET A 1 47.10 -19.83 -7.61
CA MET A 1 46.26 -18.96 -6.77
C MET A 1 47.05 -18.74 -5.50
N THR A 2 47.51 -17.53 -5.24
CA THR A 2 48.12 -17.17 -3.96
C THR A 2 46.99 -16.71 -3.05
N ASP A 3 46.45 -17.60 -2.22
CA ASP A 3 45.45 -17.23 -1.22
C ASP A 3 46.08 -16.31 -0.18
N THR A 4 45.64 -15.05 -0.14
CA THR A 4 46.04 -14.08 0.90
C THR A 4 44.93 -13.94 1.93
N VAL A 5 45.28 -14.12 3.20
CA VAL A 5 44.32 -14.23 4.32
C VAL A 5 44.38 -12.99 5.21
N PHE A 6 43.25 -12.32 5.39
CA PHE A 6 43.08 -11.13 6.25
C PHE A 6 42.04 -11.39 7.34
N ASP A 7 41.93 -10.51 8.33
CA ASP A 7 40.82 -10.56 9.28
C ASP A 7 39.55 -9.99 8.62
N TYR A 8 39.68 -8.87 7.93
CA TYR A 8 38.59 -8.22 7.21
C TYR A 8 38.94 -8.04 5.73
N VAL A 9 37.98 -8.33 4.87
CA VAL A 9 38.07 -8.04 3.42
C VAL A 9 36.92 -7.12 3.05
N ILE A 10 37.25 -5.94 2.51
CA ILE A 10 36.31 -4.91 2.10
C ILE A 10 36.22 -4.88 0.58
N ALA A 11 35.01 -5.09 0.04
CA ALA A 11 34.73 -5.12 -1.39
C ALA A 11 34.13 -3.78 -1.85
N GLY A 12 34.99 -2.91 -2.40
CA GLY A 12 34.66 -1.58 -2.91
C GLY A 12 35.37 -0.47 -2.14
N GLY A 13 36.31 0.22 -2.76
CA GLY A 13 37.05 1.36 -2.21
C GLY A 13 36.30 2.68 -2.31
N GLY A 14 34.98 2.67 -2.16
CA GLY A 14 34.13 3.85 -2.23
C GLY A 14 34.12 4.71 -0.97
N THR A 15 33.10 5.56 -0.82
CA THR A 15 32.93 6.46 0.34
C THR A 15 33.03 5.70 1.67
N ALA A 16 32.22 4.67 1.87
CA ALA A 16 32.21 3.89 3.11
C ALA A 16 33.42 2.95 3.26
N GLY A 17 33.88 2.34 2.15
CA GLY A 17 34.98 1.38 2.17
C GLY A 17 36.30 1.99 2.66
N CYS A 18 36.62 3.22 2.23
CA CYS A 18 37.79 3.95 2.71
C CYS A 18 37.72 4.25 4.22
N VAL A 19 36.56 4.65 4.73
CA VAL A 19 36.35 4.92 6.16
C VAL A 19 36.55 3.66 6.97
N LEU A 20 35.91 2.56 6.58
CA LEU A 20 36.05 1.27 7.27
C LEU A 20 37.48 0.74 7.26
N ALA A 21 38.16 0.80 6.12
CA ALA A 21 39.54 0.35 6.00
C ALA A 21 40.46 1.15 6.94
N ALA A 22 40.29 2.47 6.98
CA ALA A 22 41.02 3.33 7.89
C ALA A 22 40.68 3.06 9.35
N ARG A 23 39.41 2.93 9.73
CA ARG A 23 39.03 2.66 11.12
C ARG A 23 39.49 1.26 11.53
N LEU A 24 39.08 0.19 10.87
CA LEU A 24 39.45 -1.17 11.27
C LEU A 24 40.97 -1.37 11.41
N SER A 25 41.78 -0.75 10.55
CA SER A 25 43.25 -0.83 10.64
C SER A 25 43.92 0.00 11.74
N GLU A 26 43.18 0.83 12.50
CA GLU A 26 43.75 1.51 13.69
C GLU A 26 44.12 0.51 14.80
N ASP A 27 43.46 -0.66 14.85
CA ASP A 27 43.90 -1.76 15.71
C ASP A 27 45.04 -2.51 14.99
N PRO A 28 46.30 -2.43 15.47
CA PRO A 28 47.43 -3.07 14.81
C PRO A 28 47.38 -4.60 14.86
N SER A 29 46.48 -5.20 15.66
CA SER A 29 46.32 -6.65 15.78
C SER A 29 45.45 -7.27 14.68
N VAL A 30 44.72 -6.46 13.92
CA VAL A 30 43.87 -6.93 12.82
C VAL A 30 44.46 -6.56 11.46
N THR A 31 44.29 -7.44 10.49
CA THR A 31 44.70 -7.24 9.10
C THR A 31 43.49 -6.96 8.22
N VAL A 32 43.59 -5.92 7.38
CA VAL A 32 42.49 -5.44 6.54
C VAL A 32 42.93 -5.38 5.08
N CYS A 33 42.13 -5.94 4.18
CA CYS A 33 42.30 -5.79 2.74
C CYS A 33 41.14 -5.00 2.15
N LEU A 34 41.42 -3.92 1.44
CA LEU A 34 40.46 -3.15 0.66
C LEU A 34 40.69 -3.40 -0.84
N LEU A 35 39.66 -3.85 -1.55
CA LEU A 35 39.68 -4.09 -2.99
C LEU A 35 38.87 -3.01 -3.71
N GLU A 36 39.48 -2.33 -4.68
CA GLU A 36 38.85 -1.30 -5.52
C GLU A 36 39.08 -1.60 -7.01
N ALA A 37 38.01 -1.51 -7.80
CA ALA A 37 38.02 -1.83 -9.22
C ALA A 37 38.65 -0.73 -10.09
N GLY A 38 38.62 0.52 -9.63
CA GLY A 38 39.27 1.66 -10.23
C GLY A 38 40.72 1.86 -9.79
N PRO A 39 41.42 2.83 -10.39
CA PRO A 39 42.78 3.18 -10.02
C PRO A 39 42.84 3.89 -8.65
N SER A 40 44.06 4.13 -8.18
CA SER A 40 44.30 5.06 -7.06
C SER A 40 44.12 6.50 -7.52
N ASP A 41 43.60 7.35 -6.63
CA ASP A 41 43.48 8.80 -6.81
C ASP A 41 44.68 9.60 -6.26
N VAL A 42 45.67 8.92 -5.66
CA VAL A 42 46.85 9.55 -5.05
C VAL A 42 47.61 10.35 -6.11
N ASN A 43 47.78 11.65 -5.86
CA ASN A 43 48.45 12.62 -6.74
C ASN A 43 47.79 12.86 -8.11
N ASP A 44 46.57 12.39 -8.35
CA ASP A 44 45.85 12.68 -9.59
C ASP A 44 45.05 13.99 -9.46
N ARG A 45 45.59 15.06 -10.06
CA ARG A 45 44.98 16.39 -9.99
C ARG A 45 43.62 16.47 -10.67
N ASN A 46 43.34 15.62 -11.66
CA ASN A 46 42.03 15.61 -12.34
C ASN A 46 40.91 15.20 -11.38
N ILE A 47 41.24 14.40 -10.38
CA ILE A 47 40.31 13.93 -9.35
C ILE A 47 40.36 14.84 -8.12
N LEU A 48 41.57 15.14 -7.64
CA LEU A 48 41.76 15.84 -6.36
C LEU A 48 41.34 17.31 -6.42
N GLU A 49 41.49 17.99 -7.55
CA GLU A 49 41.05 19.38 -7.68
C GLU A 49 39.53 19.44 -7.84
N LEU A 50 38.84 19.96 -6.83
CA LEU A 50 37.38 19.91 -6.76
C LEU A 50 36.73 20.65 -7.94
N SER A 51 37.29 21.77 -8.39
CA SER A 51 36.73 22.55 -9.50
C SER A 51 36.71 21.80 -10.84
N GLN A 52 37.45 20.69 -10.97
CA GLN A 52 37.51 19.87 -12.18
C GLN A 52 36.44 18.77 -12.23
N TRP A 53 35.59 18.63 -11.20
CA TRP A 53 34.73 17.45 -11.01
C TRP A 53 33.81 17.13 -12.20
N MET A 54 33.31 18.15 -12.90
CA MET A 54 32.41 17.95 -14.05
C MET A 54 33.09 17.21 -15.21
N HIS A 55 34.42 17.29 -15.35
CA HIS A 55 35.19 16.56 -16.37
C HIS A 55 35.29 15.06 -16.09
N LEU A 56 34.90 14.61 -14.89
CA LEU A 56 34.95 13.20 -14.51
C LEU A 56 33.72 12.43 -14.97
N LEU A 57 32.62 13.12 -15.29
CA LEU A 57 31.42 12.51 -15.87
C LEU A 57 31.73 11.98 -17.27
N ASP A 58 31.25 10.78 -17.60
CA ASP A 58 31.50 10.08 -18.87
C ASP A 58 33.01 9.85 -19.19
N SER A 59 33.89 10.00 -18.20
CA SER A 59 35.33 9.77 -18.33
C SER A 59 35.71 8.31 -18.06
N GLY A 60 37.00 7.97 -18.19
CA GLY A 60 37.52 6.66 -17.77
C GLY A 60 37.39 6.37 -16.26
N TYR A 61 37.07 7.39 -15.45
CA TYR A 61 36.80 7.26 -14.02
C TYR A 61 35.32 7.06 -13.70
N ASP A 62 34.45 6.92 -14.70
CA ASP A 62 33.00 6.69 -14.52
C ASP A 62 32.62 5.27 -14.97
N TRP A 63 31.86 4.56 -14.13
CA TRP A 63 31.20 3.31 -14.52
C TRP A 63 30.14 3.54 -15.58
N ASP A 64 29.49 4.71 -15.52
CA ASP A 64 28.59 5.24 -16.52
C ASP A 64 27.37 4.33 -16.77
N TYR A 65 26.42 4.31 -15.82
CA TYR A 65 25.25 3.42 -15.90
C TYR A 65 24.06 4.09 -16.61
N PRO A 66 23.69 3.68 -17.85
CA PRO A 66 22.43 4.11 -18.45
C PRO A 66 21.24 3.49 -17.70
N VAL A 67 20.13 4.22 -17.62
CA VAL A 67 18.87 3.67 -17.11
C VAL A 67 18.16 2.84 -18.18
N GLU A 68 17.31 1.90 -17.75
CA GLU A 68 16.34 1.25 -18.64
C GLU A 68 15.28 2.27 -19.11
N PRO A 69 14.56 2.00 -20.22
CA PRO A 69 13.50 2.88 -20.69
C PRO A 69 12.51 3.22 -19.57
N GLN A 70 12.30 4.51 -19.34
CA GLN A 70 11.46 5.00 -18.25
C GLN A 70 10.00 5.07 -18.68
N GLU A 71 9.08 4.53 -17.86
CA GLU A 71 7.63 4.62 -18.05
C GLU A 71 7.17 6.09 -18.11
N LYS A 72 7.67 6.86 -17.15
CA LYS A 72 7.63 8.32 -17.11
C LYS A 72 9.05 8.81 -16.82
N GLY A 73 9.51 9.81 -17.54
CA GLY A 73 10.86 10.35 -17.37
C GLY A 73 11.83 10.13 -18.52
N ASN A 74 13.08 10.49 -18.28
CA ASN A 74 14.12 10.68 -19.27
C ASN A 74 14.93 9.39 -19.43
N SER A 75 14.62 8.63 -20.49
CA SER A 75 15.30 7.38 -20.83
C SER A 75 16.77 7.53 -21.27
N PHE A 76 17.26 8.76 -21.44
CA PHE A 76 18.68 9.03 -21.77
C PHE A 76 19.51 9.37 -20.54
N MET A 77 18.90 9.45 -19.35
CA MET A 77 19.61 9.77 -18.12
C MET A 77 20.68 8.71 -17.81
N ARG A 78 21.79 9.13 -17.23
CA ARG A 78 22.92 8.27 -16.87
C ARG A 78 23.26 8.45 -15.40
N HIS A 79 23.29 7.36 -14.65
CA HIS A 79 23.82 7.36 -13.29
C HIS A 79 25.34 7.27 -13.34
N ALA A 80 25.99 8.44 -13.37
CA ALA A 80 27.43 8.54 -13.20
C ALA A 80 27.83 8.01 -11.82
N ARG A 81 28.72 7.02 -11.76
CA ARG A 81 29.28 6.42 -10.52
C ARG A 81 30.79 6.31 -10.68
N ALA A 82 31.54 6.88 -9.74
CA ALA A 82 33.00 6.86 -9.89
C ALA A 82 33.58 5.44 -9.74
N ARG A 83 34.50 5.10 -10.65
CA ARG A 83 35.37 3.94 -10.64
C ARG A 83 36.79 4.39 -10.33
N VAL A 84 37.04 4.69 -9.05
CA VAL A 84 38.33 5.13 -8.52
C VAL A 84 38.31 5.00 -7.00
N LEU A 85 39.48 4.92 -6.36
CA LEU A 85 39.57 4.98 -4.90
C LEU A 85 38.90 6.26 -4.35
N GLY A 86 38.09 6.08 -3.31
CA GLY A 86 37.17 7.08 -2.75
C GLY A 86 35.78 7.05 -3.38
N GLY A 87 35.59 6.33 -4.49
CA GLY A 87 34.31 6.19 -5.19
C GLY A 87 33.67 7.54 -5.50
N CYS A 88 32.36 7.65 -5.31
CA CYS A 88 31.62 8.87 -5.66
C CYS A 88 32.05 10.10 -4.83
N SER A 89 32.69 9.94 -3.66
CA SER A 89 33.28 11.10 -2.97
C SER A 89 34.46 11.74 -3.73
N SER A 90 35.05 11.00 -4.68
CA SER A 90 36.16 11.46 -5.53
C SER A 90 35.70 12.11 -6.84
N HIS A 91 34.42 12.00 -7.24
CA HIS A 91 33.92 12.67 -8.45
C HIS A 91 32.78 13.68 -8.23
N ASN A 92 32.25 13.78 -7.01
CA ASN A 92 31.10 14.63 -6.72
C ASN A 92 31.49 16.13 -6.60
N SER A 93 30.49 16.98 -6.40
CA SER A 93 30.64 18.42 -6.15
C SER A 93 31.02 18.77 -4.70
N CYS A 94 31.31 17.77 -3.83
CA CYS A 94 31.64 17.98 -2.42
C CYS A 94 30.60 18.74 -1.58
N ILE A 95 29.34 18.83 -2.00
CA ILE A 95 28.28 19.39 -1.15
C ILE A 95 28.15 18.53 0.13
N ALA A 96 28.24 19.17 1.28
CA ALA A 96 28.34 18.51 2.58
C ALA A 96 27.19 18.94 3.51
N PHE A 97 26.29 17.99 3.80
CA PHE A 97 25.20 18.16 4.75
C PHE A 97 25.28 17.13 5.87
N TRP A 98 24.93 17.55 7.08
CA TRP A 98 24.57 16.61 8.13
C TRP A 98 23.26 15.90 7.76
N PRO A 99 23.11 14.60 8.08
CA PRO A 99 21.80 13.96 7.98
C PRO A 99 20.78 14.69 8.87
N PRO A 100 19.58 15.04 8.37
CA PRO A 100 18.50 15.58 9.19
C PRO A 100 18.15 14.62 10.33
N ALA A 101 17.99 15.14 11.54
CA ALA A 101 17.64 14.34 12.71
C ALA A 101 16.32 13.58 12.49
N GLU A 102 15.33 14.27 11.91
CA GLU A 102 14.00 13.73 11.61
C GLU A 102 14.08 12.55 10.63
N GLY A 103 14.96 12.64 9.63
CA GLY A 103 15.17 11.55 8.67
C GLY A 103 15.83 10.32 9.29
N LEU A 104 16.72 10.52 10.27
CA LEU A 104 17.34 9.43 11.03
C LEU A 104 16.32 8.76 11.97
N ASP A 105 15.50 9.55 12.65
CA ASP A 105 14.44 9.03 13.52
C ASP A 105 13.40 8.25 12.70
N GLU A 106 13.12 8.68 11.46
CA GLU A 106 12.33 7.89 10.51
C GLU A 106 12.97 6.53 10.19
N TRP A 107 14.30 6.44 10.03
CA TRP A 107 14.97 5.15 9.81
C TRP A 107 14.75 4.20 10.99
N GLU A 108 14.89 4.69 12.22
CA GLU A 108 14.64 3.89 13.42
C GLU A 108 13.17 3.46 13.53
N ALA A 109 12.23 4.36 13.22
CA ALA A 109 10.80 4.05 13.15
C ALA A 109 10.46 3.02 12.05
N MET A 110 11.26 2.96 10.98
CA MET A 110 11.19 1.93 9.93
C MET A 110 11.81 0.59 10.34
N GLY A 111 12.31 0.47 11.58
CA GLY A 111 12.85 -0.77 12.13
C GLY A 111 14.39 -0.86 12.12
N ALA A 112 15.09 0.19 11.69
CA ALA A 112 16.56 0.27 11.80
C ALA A 112 16.98 0.67 13.22
N THR A 113 16.73 -0.20 14.20
CA THR A 113 16.99 0.08 15.63
C THR A 113 18.40 0.62 15.87
N GLY A 114 18.49 1.69 16.66
CA GLY A 114 19.72 2.38 16.99
C GLY A 114 20.17 3.39 15.94
N TRP A 115 19.53 3.48 14.76
CA TRP A 115 19.89 4.41 13.68
C TRP A 115 19.21 5.77 13.73
N GLY A 116 18.43 6.05 14.79
CA GLY A 116 17.88 7.38 15.07
C GLY A 116 18.94 8.45 15.28
N ALA A 117 18.49 9.70 15.44
CA ALA A 117 19.35 10.86 15.58
C ALA A 117 20.35 10.70 16.75
N GLU A 118 19.89 10.22 17.90
CA GLU A 118 20.71 10.00 19.09
C GLU A 118 21.86 9.01 18.83
N GLY A 119 21.57 7.89 18.16
CA GLY A 119 22.54 6.84 17.89
C GLY A 119 23.44 7.10 16.68
N THR A 120 23.20 8.16 15.89
CA THR A 120 23.88 8.38 14.61
C THR A 120 24.57 9.74 14.52
N LEU A 121 23.94 10.84 14.97
CA LEU A 121 24.54 12.19 14.88
C LEU A 121 25.90 12.34 15.57
N PRO A 122 26.20 11.69 16.71
CA PRO A 122 27.53 11.78 17.32
C PRO A 122 28.67 11.33 16.40
N PHE A 123 28.39 10.45 15.42
CA PHE A 123 29.38 10.02 14.44
C PHE A 123 29.67 11.05 13.36
N VAL A 124 28.77 12.01 13.12
CA VAL A 124 29.02 13.14 12.20
C VAL A 124 30.20 13.96 12.70
N ALA A 125 30.25 14.26 14.00
CA ALA A 125 31.36 14.98 14.63
C ALA A 125 32.71 14.23 14.54
N ARG A 126 32.69 12.89 14.39
CA ARG A 126 33.91 12.09 14.14
C ARG A 126 34.40 12.16 12.71
N VAL A 127 33.49 12.37 11.75
CA VAL A 127 33.82 12.54 10.34
C VAL A 127 34.47 13.91 10.13
N GLU A 128 33.86 14.96 10.67
CA GLU A 128 34.21 16.33 10.28
C GLU A 128 35.32 16.99 11.10
N ASN A 129 36.03 17.90 10.42
CA ASN A 129 36.85 18.95 10.99
C ASN A 129 36.35 20.27 10.43
N SER A 130 35.62 21.00 11.26
CA SER A 130 34.98 22.28 10.95
C SER A 130 35.57 23.39 11.81
N ASP A 131 35.73 24.59 11.27
CA ASP A 131 36.10 25.78 12.04
C ASP A 131 34.89 26.51 12.64
N VAL A 132 33.66 26.02 12.36
CA VAL A 132 32.43 26.65 12.87
C VAL A 132 32.38 26.53 14.39
N PRO A 133 32.33 27.64 15.14
CA PRO A 133 32.34 27.60 16.60
C PRO A 133 31.04 27.02 17.15
N GLY A 134 31.12 26.13 18.15
CA GLY A 134 29.95 25.55 18.81
C GLY A 134 30.21 24.12 19.32
N GLY A 135 29.27 23.57 20.09
CA GLY A 135 29.47 22.26 20.75
C GLY A 135 29.07 21.02 19.94
N GLN A 136 28.34 21.18 18.82
CA GLN A 136 27.87 20.05 18.00
C GLN A 136 28.84 19.69 16.86
N HIS A 137 29.71 20.61 16.46
CA HIS A 137 30.68 20.39 15.38
C HIS A 137 31.88 19.56 15.84
N GLY A 138 32.38 18.72 14.93
CA GLY A 138 33.66 18.05 15.06
C GLY A 138 34.81 18.97 14.64
N HIS A 139 35.89 18.96 15.41
CA HIS A 139 37.08 19.81 15.17
C HIS A 139 38.35 18.99 14.90
N SER A 140 38.24 17.66 14.83
CA SER A 140 39.39 16.75 14.74
C SER A 140 39.17 15.55 13.82
N GLY A 141 38.00 15.45 13.17
CA GLY A 141 37.75 14.44 12.17
C GLY A 141 38.66 14.60 10.94
N PRO A 142 38.80 13.55 10.12
CA PRO A 142 39.67 13.58 8.96
C PRO A 142 39.12 14.43 7.80
N VAL A 143 37.82 14.69 7.75
CA VAL A 143 37.17 15.38 6.63
C VAL A 143 37.04 16.87 6.94
N ARG A 144 37.86 17.70 6.30
CA ARG A 144 37.73 19.16 6.40
C ARG A 144 36.43 19.64 5.74
N LEU A 145 35.55 20.27 6.52
CA LEU A 145 34.35 20.95 6.04
C LEU A 145 34.56 22.47 6.14
N ARG A 146 34.23 23.20 5.07
CA ARG A 146 34.31 24.66 5.05
C ARG A 146 33.11 25.28 4.34
N ASP A 147 32.69 26.46 4.80
CA ASP A 147 31.69 27.26 4.10
C ASP A 147 32.26 27.71 2.74
N VAL A 148 31.40 27.74 1.71
CA VAL A 148 31.75 28.36 0.44
C VAL A 148 31.80 29.89 0.63
N PRO A 149 32.89 30.57 0.21
CA PRO A 149 32.97 32.02 0.30
C PRO A 149 31.98 32.68 -0.68
N PRO A 150 31.27 33.74 -0.29
CA PRO A 150 30.23 34.39 -1.09
C PRO A 150 30.83 35.32 -2.18
N ASN A 151 31.67 34.76 -3.05
CA ASN A 151 32.43 35.51 -4.05
C ASN A 151 31.69 35.66 -5.38
N ASP A 152 30.69 34.83 -5.67
CA ASP A 152 29.89 34.93 -6.90
C ASP A 152 28.77 35.99 -6.73
N PRO A 153 28.83 37.11 -7.47
CA PRO A 153 27.81 38.16 -7.38
C PRO A 153 26.43 37.73 -7.90
N CYS A 154 26.36 36.78 -8.85
CA CYS A 154 25.09 36.24 -9.32
C CYS A 154 24.48 35.35 -8.23
N GLY A 155 25.29 34.49 -7.60
CA GLY A 155 24.86 33.70 -6.44
C GLY A 155 24.37 34.57 -5.27
N ALA A 156 25.05 35.68 -4.96
CA ALA A 156 24.55 36.64 -3.96
C ALA A 156 23.18 37.22 -4.34
N ALA A 157 23.00 37.54 -5.63
CA ALA A 157 21.72 38.01 -6.16
C ALA A 157 20.61 36.94 -6.07
N VAL A 158 20.94 35.66 -6.27
CA VAL A 158 20.02 34.54 -6.07
C VAL A 158 19.52 34.50 -4.63
N LEU A 159 20.40 34.60 -3.64
CA LEU A 159 20.00 34.55 -2.22
C LEU A 159 19.11 35.73 -1.83
N GLU A 160 19.46 36.94 -2.24
CA GLU A 160 18.65 38.14 -1.96
C GLU A 160 17.26 38.05 -2.62
N SER A 161 17.20 37.50 -3.82
CA SER A 161 15.96 37.30 -4.58
C SER A 161 15.11 36.18 -4.01
N ALA A 162 15.74 35.10 -3.54
CA ALA A 162 15.08 34.00 -2.85
C ALA A 162 14.44 34.47 -1.53
N ALA A 163 15.12 35.34 -0.77
CA ALA A 163 14.56 35.96 0.43
C ALA A 163 13.27 36.75 0.14
N LYS A 164 13.23 37.51 -0.97
CA LYS A 164 12.01 38.20 -1.43
C LYS A 164 10.91 37.24 -1.91
N ALA A 165 11.29 36.08 -2.44
CA ALA A 165 10.36 35.03 -2.85
C ALA A 165 9.81 34.19 -1.69
N GLY A 166 10.33 34.36 -0.47
CA GLY A 166 9.89 33.69 0.75
C GLY A 166 10.88 32.70 1.37
N LEU A 167 12.10 32.58 0.85
CA LEU A 167 13.15 31.69 1.35
C LEU A 167 14.25 32.51 2.05
N PRO A 168 14.22 32.67 3.39
CA PRO A 168 15.19 33.49 4.10
C PRO A 168 16.62 32.96 3.92
N THR A 169 17.61 33.84 3.98
CA THR A 169 19.02 33.44 3.95
C THR A 169 19.38 32.69 5.24
N VAL A 170 19.98 31.51 5.11
CA VAL A 170 20.37 30.64 6.23
C VAL A 170 21.82 30.18 6.08
N GLN A 171 22.36 29.63 7.16
CA GLN A 171 23.60 28.84 7.14
C GLN A 171 23.25 27.37 7.40
N PHE A 172 23.82 26.48 6.60
CA PHE A 172 23.60 25.03 6.73
C PHE A 172 24.48 24.40 7.80
N ASN A 173 24.10 23.21 8.29
CA ASN A 173 24.78 22.48 9.36
C ASN A 173 24.97 23.35 10.61
N ARG A 174 23.87 23.93 11.11
CA ARG A 174 23.85 24.74 12.34
C ARG A 174 22.94 24.12 13.41
N GLY A 175 22.83 22.79 13.40
CA GLY A 175 22.11 22.00 14.41
C GLY A 175 20.59 21.92 14.26
N ALA A 176 20.01 22.55 13.23
CA ALA A 176 18.59 22.45 12.92
C ALA A 176 18.35 22.21 11.43
N THR A 177 17.33 21.42 11.12
CA THR A 177 16.88 21.15 9.76
C THR A 177 16.28 22.42 9.15
N VAL A 178 16.74 22.78 7.94
CA VAL A 178 16.22 23.93 7.20
C VAL A 178 15.03 23.48 6.36
N LEU A 179 13.82 23.89 6.75
CA LEU A 179 12.60 23.60 5.99
C LEU A 179 12.39 24.59 4.83
N ASN A 180 12.59 25.88 5.11
CA ASN A 180 12.44 26.96 4.14
C ASN A 180 13.61 27.93 4.31
N GLY A 181 14.51 27.98 3.33
CA GLY A 181 15.66 28.86 3.38
C GLY A 181 16.67 28.58 2.27
N ALA A 182 17.53 29.56 2.01
CA ALA A 182 18.56 29.48 0.98
C ALA A 182 19.92 29.90 1.55
N GLY A 183 21.01 29.25 1.14
CA GLY A 183 22.34 29.55 1.67
C GLY A 183 23.46 29.04 0.80
N TRP A 184 24.66 29.58 1.02
CA TRP A 184 25.90 28.99 0.51
C TRP A 184 26.13 27.65 1.19
N PHE A 185 26.57 26.65 0.42
CA PHE A 185 26.84 25.33 0.98
C PHE A 185 28.06 25.32 1.90
N GLN A 186 28.09 24.32 2.77
CA GLN A 186 29.37 23.75 3.21
C GLN A 186 29.84 22.72 2.19
N ILE A 187 31.15 22.66 2.00
CA ILE A 187 31.79 21.65 1.15
C ILE A 187 32.88 20.90 1.90
N ASN A 188 33.04 19.60 1.63
CA ASN A 188 34.14 18.80 2.13
C ASN A 188 35.39 18.98 1.26
N ALA A 189 36.11 20.09 1.45
CA ALA A 189 37.29 20.47 0.68
C ALA A 189 38.29 21.26 1.54
N GLY A 190 39.58 21.10 1.25
CA GLY A 190 40.64 21.91 1.84
C GLY A 190 40.67 23.34 1.30
N GLU A 191 41.46 24.20 1.94
CA GLU A 191 41.69 25.60 1.56
C GLU A 191 42.45 25.71 0.23
N ASN A 192 43.23 24.69 -0.12
CA ASN A 192 43.95 24.59 -1.39
C ASN A 192 43.05 24.22 -2.58
N GLY A 193 41.75 24.01 -2.37
CA GLY A 193 40.80 23.63 -3.42
C GLY A 193 40.75 22.13 -3.70
N ASN A 194 41.51 21.31 -2.97
CA ASN A 194 41.42 19.87 -3.11
C ASN A 194 40.18 19.33 -2.38
N ARG A 195 39.46 18.41 -3.01
CA ARG A 195 38.38 17.68 -2.35
C ARG A 195 38.90 16.88 -1.17
N MET A 196 38.10 16.77 -0.12
CA MET A 196 38.29 15.80 0.96
C MET A 196 37.40 14.59 0.71
N SER A 197 37.70 13.86 -0.38
CA SER A 197 37.11 12.53 -0.63
C SER A 197 37.45 11.58 0.52
N SER A 198 36.72 10.47 0.66
CA SER A 198 37.01 9.49 1.70
C SER A 198 38.41 8.89 1.57
N SER A 199 38.90 8.67 0.34
CA SER A 199 40.27 8.23 0.07
C SER A 199 41.30 9.26 0.53
N HIS A 200 41.13 10.52 0.15
CA HIS A 200 42.07 11.59 0.50
C HIS A 200 42.08 11.87 2.00
N ALA A 201 40.91 11.92 2.64
CA ALA A 201 40.77 12.19 4.06
C ALA A 201 41.23 11.02 4.95
N TYR A 202 40.81 9.79 4.63
CA TYR A 202 41.01 8.63 5.50
C TYR A 202 42.19 7.74 5.12
N LEU A 203 42.51 7.58 3.83
CA LEU A 203 43.51 6.62 3.37
C LEU A 203 44.85 7.25 3.05
N HIS A 204 44.91 8.37 2.31
CA HIS A 204 46.19 8.97 1.89
C HIS A 204 47.17 9.20 3.06
N PRO A 205 46.73 9.65 4.26
CA PRO A 205 47.64 9.84 5.40
C PRO A 205 48.23 8.54 5.97
N ILE A 206 47.60 7.38 5.70
CA ILE A 206 47.94 6.09 6.31
C ILE A 206 48.45 5.04 5.30
N LEU A 207 48.34 5.30 4.00
CA LEU A 207 48.85 4.43 2.95
C LEU A 207 50.37 4.29 3.08
N GLY A 208 50.86 3.05 3.11
CA GLY A 208 52.29 2.74 3.25
C GLY A 208 52.88 2.99 4.64
N THR A 209 52.11 3.53 5.60
CA THR A 209 52.56 3.71 6.99
C THR A 209 52.00 2.63 7.92
N ARG A 210 50.81 2.09 7.62
CA ARG A 210 50.20 0.98 8.37
C ARG A 210 50.47 -0.36 7.70
N ASN A 211 51.28 -1.20 8.34
CA ASN A 211 51.66 -2.53 7.82
C ASN A 211 50.51 -3.56 7.83
N ASN A 212 49.42 -3.28 8.53
CA ASN A 212 48.25 -4.15 8.66
C ASN A 212 47.10 -3.79 7.71
N LEU A 213 47.27 -2.78 6.86
CA LEU A 213 46.31 -2.36 5.84
C LEU A 213 46.89 -2.60 4.44
N GLU A 214 46.18 -3.38 3.63
CA GLU A 214 46.51 -3.59 2.22
C GLU A 214 45.40 -3.04 1.33
N VAL A 215 45.72 -2.06 0.48
CA VAL A 215 44.79 -1.49 -0.51
C VAL A 215 45.20 -1.94 -1.89
N ARG A 216 44.30 -2.68 -2.56
CA ARG A 216 44.50 -3.21 -3.92
C ARG A 216 43.55 -2.50 -4.88
N THR A 217 44.12 -1.70 -5.78
CA THR A 217 43.39 -0.99 -6.84
C THR A 217 43.44 -1.76 -8.16
N ASN A 218 42.56 -1.41 -9.10
CA ASN A 218 42.35 -2.14 -10.36
C ASN A 218 41.96 -3.61 -10.15
N CYS A 219 41.34 -3.93 -9.01
CA CYS A 219 40.91 -5.26 -8.62
C CYS A 219 39.38 -5.31 -8.55
N TRP A 220 38.74 -5.87 -9.59
CA TRP A 220 37.27 -5.89 -9.65
C TRP A 220 36.71 -7.15 -9.00
N VAL A 221 36.03 -6.99 -7.86
CA VAL A 221 35.32 -8.08 -7.18
C VAL A 221 34.19 -8.62 -8.07
N SER A 222 34.23 -9.92 -8.32
CA SER A 222 33.31 -10.64 -9.23
C SER A 222 32.30 -11.51 -8.49
N GLU A 223 32.63 -12.00 -7.29
CA GLU A 223 31.80 -12.94 -6.53
C GLU A 223 32.19 -12.91 -5.05
N LEU A 224 31.21 -13.04 -4.15
CA LEU A 224 31.42 -13.34 -2.73
C LEU A 224 31.56 -14.86 -2.54
N LEU A 225 32.63 -15.27 -1.87
CA LEU A 225 32.88 -16.67 -1.54
C LEU A 225 32.07 -17.04 -0.29
N ILE A 226 31.13 -17.96 -0.44
CA ILE A 226 30.23 -18.42 0.62
C ILE A 226 30.31 -19.95 0.66
N ASP A 227 30.56 -20.49 1.84
CA ASP A 227 30.62 -21.95 2.03
C ASP A 227 29.23 -22.58 2.23
N ASP A 228 29.19 -23.91 2.33
CA ASP A 228 27.96 -24.67 2.50
C ASP A 228 27.23 -24.38 3.83
N SER A 229 27.91 -23.77 4.80
CA SER A 229 27.32 -23.33 6.07
C SER A 229 26.70 -21.93 6.00
N LEU A 230 26.63 -21.35 4.79
CA LEU A 230 26.20 -19.97 4.54
C LEU A 230 27.08 -18.94 5.27
N THR A 231 28.38 -19.21 5.34
CA THR A 231 29.36 -18.28 5.89
C THR A 231 30.18 -17.63 4.78
N ALA A 232 30.27 -16.29 4.78
CA ALA A 232 31.15 -15.57 3.88
C ALA A 232 32.62 -15.76 4.31
N THR A 233 33.43 -16.31 3.39
CA THR A 233 34.83 -16.68 3.63
C THR A 233 35.82 -15.78 2.89
N GLY A 234 35.36 -14.96 1.94
CA GLY A 234 36.21 -14.07 1.16
C GLY A 234 35.52 -13.57 -0.10
N VAL A 235 36.33 -13.07 -1.03
CA VAL A 235 35.87 -12.62 -2.35
C VAL A 235 36.80 -13.12 -3.46
N ARG A 236 36.24 -13.35 -4.64
CA ARG A 236 37.01 -13.55 -5.88
C ARG A 236 37.02 -12.26 -6.68
N TYR A 237 38.20 -11.81 -7.08
CA TYR A 237 38.37 -10.58 -7.86
C TYR A 237 39.22 -10.81 -9.11
N GLN A 238 38.91 -10.05 -10.16
CA GLN A 238 39.72 -10.00 -11.38
C GLN A 238 41.02 -9.23 -11.11
N ARG A 239 42.14 -9.78 -11.57
CA ARG A 239 43.46 -9.17 -11.42
C ARG A 239 43.60 -7.86 -12.23
N PRO A 240 44.49 -6.94 -11.82
CA PRO A 240 44.78 -5.71 -12.56
C PRO A 240 45.25 -5.92 -13.99
N ASP A 241 45.94 -7.02 -14.27
CA ASP A 241 46.45 -7.37 -15.60
C ASP A 241 45.39 -8.04 -16.50
N LEU A 242 44.19 -8.25 -15.98
CA LEU A 242 43.05 -8.90 -16.64
C LEU A 242 43.29 -10.37 -17.03
N THR A 243 44.39 -11.00 -16.61
CA THR A 243 44.79 -12.36 -17.05
C THR A 243 44.09 -13.49 -16.30
N GLY A 244 43.36 -13.17 -15.23
CA GLY A 244 42.64 -14.16 -14.44
C GLY A 244 42.04 -13.58 -13.16
N TYR A 245 41.79 -14.48 -12.21
CA TYR A 245 41.18 -14.16 -10.92
C TYR A 245 42.09 -14.61 -9.78
N ASP A 246 42.04 -13.88 -8.68
CA ASP A 246 42.57 -14.28 -7.39
C ASP A 246 41.49 -14.15 -6.31
N THR A 247 41.84 -14.61 -5.12
CA THR A 247 40.98 -14.71 -3.95
C THR A 247 41.61 -13.94 -2.79
N ALA A 248 40.76 -13.23 -2.03
CA ALA A 248 41.12 -12.65 -0.75
C ALA A 248 40.17 -13.22 0.30
N THR A 249 40.70 -13.96 1.26
CA THR A 249 39.90 -14.65 2.29
C THR A 249 39.88 -13.85 3.59
N ALA A 250 38.75 -13.85 4.28
CA ALA A 250 38.54 -13.18 5.56
C ALA A 250 38.42 -14.20 6.71
N ARG A 251 39.13 -13.97 7.82
CA ARG A 251 39.01 -14.74 9.07
C ARG A 251 37.87 -14.27 9.94
N ARG A 252 37.48 -13.00 9.86
CA ARG A 252 36.40 -12.41 10.65
C ARG A 252 35.21 -12.03 9.81
N GLU A 253 35.28 -11.07 8.89
CA GLU A 253 34.11 -10.68 8.10
C GLU A 253 34.47 -10.18 6.69
N VAL A 254 33.57 -10.42 5.75
CA VAL A 254 33.54 -9.74 4.45
C VAL A 254 32.57 -8.57 4.53
N ILE A 255 32.99 -7.40 4.07
CA ILE A 255 32.18 -6.17 4.13
C ILE A 255 32.04 -5.60 2.73
N VAL A 256 30.80 -5.47 2.24
CA VAL A 256 30.50 -4.95 0.90
C VAL A 256 30.19 -3.46 0.98
N THR A 257 30.87 -2.69 0.14
CA THR A 257 30.80 -1.22 0.07
C THR A 257 30.86 -0.73 -1.37
N ALA A 258 30.22 -1.45 -2.29
CA ALA A 258 30.26 -1.21 -3.73
C ALA A 258 29.24 -0.14 -4.21
N GLY A 259 28.39 0.36 -3.31
CA GLY A 259 27.39 1.41 -3.59
C GLY A 259 26.05 0.85 -4.07
N ALA A 260 25.04 1.72 -4.13
CA ALA A 260 23.64 1.33 -4.36
C ALA A 260 23.33 0.64 -5.70
N ILE A 261 24.26 0.63 -6.65
CA ILE A 261 24.09 -0.06 -7.95
C ILE A 261 24.86 -1.40 -7.95
N ASP A 262 26.14 -1.39 -7.59
CA ASP A 262 26.98 -2.59 -7.66
C ASP A 262 26.85 -3.52 -6.46
N THR A 263 26.46 -3.03 -5.28
CA THR A 263 26.19 -3.88 -4.10
C THR A 263 25.06 -4.89 -4.35
N PRO A 264 23.83 -4.51 -4.76
CA PRO A 264 22.79 -5.50 -5.04
C PRO A 264 23.16 -6.41 -6.21
N LYS A 265 23.91 -5.92 -7.21
CA LYS A 265 24.45 -6.74 -8.30
C LYS A 265 25.40 -7.81 -7.76
N LEU A 266 26.36 -7.46 -6.90
CA LEU A 266 27.32 -8.40 -6.34
C LEU A 266 26.64 -9.44 -5.43
N LEU A 267 25.66 -9.03 -4.63
CA LEU A 267 24.85 -9.94 -3.82
C LEU A 267 24.11 -10.96 -4.71
N MET A 268 23.42 -10.49 -5.75
CA MET A 268 22.69 -11.36 -6.69
C MET A 268 23.62 -12.33 -7.43
N LEU A 269 24.77 -11.85 -7.92
CA LEU A 269 25.79 -12.72 -8.57
C LEU A 269 26.34 -13.80 -7.63
N SER A 270 26.25 -13.57 -6.32
CA SER A 270 26.72 -14.50 -5.29
C SER A 270 25.61 -15.41 -4.74
N GLY A 271 24.44 -15.40 -5.36
CA GLY A 271 23.29 -16.23 -5.01
C GLY A 271 22.38 -15.68 -3.91
N ILE A 272 22.49 -14.39 -3.58
CA ILE A 272 21.68 -13.71 -2.55
C ILE A 272 20.76 -12.69 -3.25
N GLY A 273 19.46 -12.97 -3.31
CA GLY A 273 18.51 -12.05 -3.95
C GLY A 273 17.18 -12.71 -4.31
N PRO A 274 16.32 -12.05 -5.12
CA PRO A 274 15.00 -12.56 -5.46
C PRO A 274 15.10 -13.89 -6.22
N SER A 275 14.61 -14.98 -5.61
CA SER A 275 14.86 -16.34 -6.13
C SER A 275 14.34 -16.58 -7.56
N VAL A 276 13.25 -15.93 -7.94
CA VAL A 276 12.71 -16.00 -9.32
C VAL A 276 13.71 -15.40 -10.32
N HIS A 277 14.20 -14.18 -10.05
CA HIS A 277 15.15 -13.48 -10.92
C HIS A 277 16.48 -14.23 -11.04
N LEU A 278 17.00 -14.77 -9.94
CA LEU A 278 18.25 -15.54 -9.95
C LEU A 278 18.14 -16.80 -10.80
N ARG A 279 17.02 -17.54 -10.68
CA ARG A 279 16.76 -18.74 -11.51
C ARG A 279 16.60 -18.38 -13.00
N GLU A 280 15.95 -17.26 -13.32
CA GLU A 280 15.82 -16.76 -14.71
C GLU A 280 17.18 -16.52 -15.38
N ILE A 281 18.14 -15.97 -14.63
CA ILE A 281 19.51 -15.70 -15.10
C ILE A 281 20.43 -16.95 -14.97
N GLY A 282 19.94 -18.00 -14.30
CA GLY A 282 20.61 -19.27 -14.03
C GLY A 282 21.77 -19.16 -13.04
N ILE A 283 21.52 -18.45 -11.94
CA ILE A 283 22.36 -18.40 -10.75
C ILE A 283 21.70 -19.23 -9.65
N ASP A 284 22.48 -20.04 -8.94
CA ASP A 284 21.98 -20.84 -7.83
C ASP A 284 21.59 -19.94 -6.65
N VAL A 285 20.38 -20.17 -6.12
CA VAL A 285 19.86 -19.40 -4.99
C VAL A 285 20.43 -19.97 -3.69
N ARG A 286 21.28 -19.20 -3.02
CA ARG A 286 21.76 -19.49 -1.66
C ARG A 286 20.81 -18.94 -0.59
N VAL A 287 20.35 -17.71 -0.79
CA VAL A 287 19.37 -17.05 0.09
C VAL A 287 18.35 -16.31 -0.77
N ASP A 288 17.07 -16.63 -0.59
CA ASP A 288 15.98 -15.85 -1.19
C ASP A 288 15.78 -14.56 -0.39
N SER A 289 16.27 -13.45 -0.94
CA SER A 289 16.17 -12.13 -0.32
C SER A 289 15.47 -11.19 -1.31
N PRO A 290 14.13 -11.12 -1.31
CA PRO A 290 13.36 -10.39 -2.31
C PRO A 290 13.59 -8.88 -2.29
N GLY A 291 14.15 -8.34 -1.21
CA GLY A 291 14.52 -6.93 -1.09
C GLY A 291 15.79 -6.53 -1.85
N VAL A 292 16.68 -7.47 -2.20
CA VAL A 292 17.94 -7.14 -2.90
C VAL A 292 17.64 -6.58 -4.28
N GLY A 293 18.12 -5.36 -4.53
CA GLY A 293 17.87 -4.63 -5.77
C GLY A 293 16.49 -3.99 -5.85
N GLY A 294 15.62 -4.15 -4.85
CA GLY A 294 14.36 -3.40 -4.74
C GLY A 294 14.57 -2.05 -4.05
N ASN A 295 13.51 -1.25 -3.89
CA ASN A 295 13.55 0.01 -3.10
C ASN A 295 14.63 1.01 -3.57
N LEU A 296 14.99 1.03 -4.86
CA LEU A 296 15.89 2.06 -5.39
C LEU A 296 15.21 3.43 -5.22
N ASP A 297 15.88 4.30 -4.47
CA ASP A 297 15.46 5.66 -4.15
C ASP A 297 16.51 6.65 -4.70
N ASP A 298 16.08 7.85 -5.11
CA ASP A 298 16.96 8.89 -5.67
C ASP A 298 16.29 10.26 -5.64
N HIS A 299 17.09 11.33 -5.66
CA HIS A 299 16.59 12.70 -5.87
C HIS A 299 16.52 12.98 -7.37
N VAL A 300 15.30 12.88 -7.92
CA VAL A 300 15.03 13.30 -9.31
C VAL A 300 15.15 14.82 -9.42
N GLU A 301 15.80 15.30 -10.48
CA GLU A 301 16.19 16.70 -10.63
C GLU A 301 15.66 17.30 -11.95
N GLY A 302 14.86 18.36 -11.86
CA GLY A 302 14.48 19.20 -12.98
C GLY A 302 15.49 20.34 -13.21
N LEU A 303 15.26 21.14 -14.24
CA LEU A 303 16.15 22.22 -14.62
C LEU A 303 15.37 23.44 -15.08
N VAL A 304 15.71 24.61 -14.56
CA VAL A 304 15.37 25.89 -15.17
C VAL A 304 16.68 26.64 -15.39
N PHE A 305 16.95 27.07 -16.62
CA PHE A 305 18.22 27.73 -16.94
C PHE A 305 18.05 28.96 -17.82
N TRP A 306 18.89 29.96 -17.56
CA TRP A 306 18.82 31.30 -18.14
C TRP A 306 20.14 31.69 -18.78
N GLU A 307 20.03 32.46 -19.86
CA GLU A 307 21.15 33.25 -20.37
C GLU A 307 21.38 34.44 -19.44
N ALA A 308 22.63 34.65 -19.05
CA ALA A 308 22.98 35.77 -18.17
C ALA A 308 23.23 37.05 -18.99
N SER A 309 22.67 38.18 -18.54
CA SER A 309 22.86 39.50 -19.15
C SER A 309 24.22 40.14 -18.81
N ARG A 310 24.94 39.53 -17.88
CA ARG A 310 26.26 39.95 -17.38
C ARG A 310 27.22 38.76 -17.45
N PRO A 311 28.55 39.01 -17.48
CA PRO A 311 29.52 37.95 -17.40
C PRO A 311 29.37 37.14 -16.11
N MET A 312 29.21 35.82 -16.23
CA MET A 312 29.25 34.87 -15.13
C MET A 312 30.68 34.67 -14.62
N VAL A 313 30.82 34.13 -13.41
CA VAL A 313 32.13 33.80 -12.83
C VAL A 313 32.86 32.74 -13.66
N THR A 314 34.18 32.90 -13.83
CA THR A 314 35.04 31.95 -14.55
C THR A 314 35.87 31.06 -13.62
N THR A 315 35.70 31.24 -12.31
CA THR A 315 36.30 30.44 -11.25
C THR A 315 35.25 30.17 -10.18
N SER A 316 35.22 28.96 -9.65
CA SER A 316 34.32 28.57 -8.56
C SER A 316 35.00 27.49 -7.72
N SER A 317 34.51 27.27 -6.49
CA SER A 317 34.91 26.10 -5.72
C SER A 317 34.53 24.81 -6.46
N GLN A 318 33.31 24.76 -7.00
CA GLN A 318 32.73 23.56 -7.62
C GLN A 318 31.54 23.82 -8.57
N TRP A 319 31.24 25.09 -8.89
CA TRP A 319 30.18 25.54 -9.82
C TRP A 319 28.74 25.50 -9.31
N TRP A 320 28.43 24.75 -8.24
CA TRP A 320 27.08 24.58 -7.67
C TRP A 320 27.02 25.01 -6.21
N GLU A 321 27.22 26.30 -5.95
CA GLU A 321 27.66 26.81 -4.64
C GLU A 321 26.53 27.16 -3.64
N ILE A 322 25.27 27.17 -4.07
CA ILE A 322 24.11 27.56 -3.24
C ILE A 322 23.03 26.48 -3.29
N GLY A 323 22.42 26.23 -2.12
CA GLY A 323 21.24 25.39 -1.95
C GLY A 323 20.05 26.19 -1.47
N LEU A 324 18.86 25.76 -1.88
CA LEU A 324 17.58 26.32 -1.47
C LEU A 324 16.66 25.18 -1.05
N PHE A 325 16.03 25.27 0.12
CA PHE A 325 15.02 24.33 0.60
C PHE A 325 13.68 25.03 0.73
N ALA A 326 12.61 24.30 0.42
CA ALA A 326 11.24 24.75 0.60
C ALA A 326 10.33 23.58 0.98
N THR A 327 9.21 23.90 1.61
CA THR A 327 8.10 22.97 1.83
C THR A 327 6.95 23.30 0.87
N THR A 328 6.49 22.35 0.07
CA THR A 328 5.38 22.56 -0.89
C THR A 328 4.00 22.36 -0.24
N ALA A 329 3.96 21.72 0.93
CA ALA A 329 2.76 21.49 1.72
C ALA A 329 2.95 21.96 3.19
N PRO A 330 1.88 22.37 3.88
CA PRO A 330 1.95 22.73 5.30
C PRO A 330 2.17 21.50 6.19
N GLY A 331 2.86 21.69 7.32
CA GLY A 331 3.02 20.67 8.36
C GLY A 331 4.15 19.66 8.13
N LEU A 332 4.98 19.84 7.09
CA LEU A 332 6.15 18.99 6.86
C LEU A 332 7.27 19.27 7.88
N THR A 333 7.89 18.21 8.38
CA THR A 333 9.04 18.25 9.31
C THR A 333 10.38 18.15 8.59
N GLN A 334 10.37 17.93 7.28
CA GLN A 334 11.52 17.93 6.38
C GLN A 334 11.13 18.69 5.10
N PRO A 335 12.06 19.39 4.43
CA PRO A 335 11.75 19.97 3.13
C PRO A 335 11.48 18.84 2.13
N ASP A 336 10.45 18.97 1.30
CA ASP A 336 10.13 18.07 0.18
C ASP A 336 10.71 18.56 -1.15
N LEU A 337 11.10 19.85 -1.22
CA LEU A 337 11.76 20.47 -2.37
C LEU A 337 13.14 21.03 -1.98
N MET A 338 14.14 20.71 -2.80
CA MET A 338 15.44 21.38 -2.81
C MET A 338 15.74 21.95 -4.20
N MET A 339 16.55 23.01 -4.30
CA MET A 339 17.15 23.47 -5.55
C MET A 339 18.64 23.70 -5.34
N HIS A 340 19.45 23.39 -6.36
CA HIS A 340 20.82 23.90 -6.44
C HIS A 340 20.87 25.08 -7.40
N TYR A 341 21.73 26.05 -7.10
CA TYR A 341 22.13 27.07 -8.06
C TYR A 341 23.47 26.69 -8.68
N GLY A 342 23.50 26.60 -10.01
CA GLY A 342 24.70 26.39 -10.81
C GLY A 342 25.09 27.67 -11.53
N SER A 343 26.34 28.11 -11.40
CA SER A 343 26.89 29.29 -12.10
C SER A 343 27.34 29.00 -13.53
N VAL A 344 26.90 27.86 -14.08
CA VAL A 344 27.19 27.37 -15.43
C VAL A 344 25.90 26.89 -16.12
N PRO A 345 25.86 26.88 -17.46
CA PRO A 345 24.81 26.20 -18.22
C PRO A 345 24.82 24.69 -17.94
N PHE A 346 23.64 24.08 -17.82
CA PHE A 346 23.48 22.63 -17.60
C PHE A 346 22.58 22.01 -18.68
N ASP A 347 23.04 22.01 -19.94
CA ASP A 347 22.24 21.64 -21.11
C ASP A 347 22.30 20.16 -21.52
N MET A 348 22.92 19.31 -20.68
CA MET A 348 23.14 17.87 -20.91
C MET A 348 21.91 17.12 -21.43
N ASN A 349 20.74 17.43 -20.87
CA ASN A 349 19.46 16.78 -21.21
C ASN A 349 18.48 17.67 -21.97
N THR A 350 18.81 18.95 -22.21
CA THR A 350 17.92 19.88 -22.94
C THR A 350 18.35 20.09 -24.39
N LEU A 351 19.65 20.10 -24.68
CA LEU A 351 20.18 20.35 -26.02
C LEU A 351 19.65 19.35 -27.06
N ARG A 352 19.51 18.07 -26.68
CA ARG A 352 19.00 17.01 -27.57
C ARG A 352 17.56 17.23 -28.03
N TRP A 353 16.79 18.02 -27.28
CA TRP A 353 15.40 18.36 -27.57
C TRP A 353 15.25 19.73 -28.25
N GLY A 354 16.36 20.36 -28.66
CA GLY A 354 16.35 21.60 -29.41
C GLY A 354 16.17 22.86 -28.57
N TYR A 355 16.26 22.77 -27.24
CA TYR A 355 16.33 23.95 -26.39
C TYR A 355 17.61 24.75 -26.68
N PRO A 356 17.55 26.09 -26.68
CA PRO A 356 18.72 26.94 -26.94
C PRO A 356 19.75 26.82 -25.81
N THR A 357 21.04 26.92 -26.14
CA THR A 357 22.14 26.92 -25.17
C THR A 357 22.88 28.27 -25.15
N THR A 358 23.84 28.42 -24.23
CA THR A 358 24.71 29.59 -24.08
C THR A 358 26.03 29.17 -23.43
N ASP A 359 27.11 29.93 -23.66
CA ASP A 359 28.37 29.81 -22.91
C ASP A 359 28.40 30.71 -21.65
N ASN A 360 27.36 31.54 -21.46
CA ASN A 360 27.25 32.49 -20.35
C ASN A 360 25.83 32.43 -19.76
N GLY A 361 25.64 31.59 -18.75
CA GLY A 361 24.35 31.35 -18.13
C GLY A 361 24.45 30.74 -16.74
N PHE A 362 23.30 30.66 -16.09
CA PHE A 362 23.14 30.03 -14.78
C PHE A 362 21.85 29.23 -14.74
N CYS A 363 21.73 28.36 -13.74
CA CYS A 363 20.56 27.51 -13.58
C CYS A 363 20.13 27.34 -12.12
N LEU A 364 18.86 26.98 -11.95
CA LEU A 364 18.29 26.45 -10.72
C LEU A 364 17.75 25.04 -11.01
N THR A 365 18.17 24.06 -10.21
CA THR A 365 17.81 22.65 -10.43
C THR A 365 16.91 22.11 -9.30
N PRO A 366 15.58 22.25 -9.43
CA PRO A 366 14.65 21.70 -8.44
C PRO A 366 14.75 20.18 -8.37
N ASN A 367 14.79 19.61 -7.17
CA ASN A 367 14.80 18.18 -6.94
C ASN A 367 13.86 17.79 -5.79
N VAL A 368 13.31 16.59 -5.91
CA VAL A 368 12.37 16.02 -4.93
C VAL A 368 13.17 15.29 -3.86
N THR A 369 13.21 15.84 -2.65
CA THR A 369 14.03 15.34 -1.53
C THR A 369 13.38 14.16 -0.81
N GLN A 370 12.06 14.04 -0.90
CA GLN A 370 11.25 13.00 -0.24
C GLN A 370 10.42 12.23 -1.26
N GLY A 371 11.09 11.85 -2.36
CA GLY A 371 10.47 11.15 -3.49
C GLY A 371 9.78 9.86 -3.08
N ARG A 372 8.67 9.55 -3.75
CA ARG A 372 7.83 8.36 -3.47
C ARG A 372 7.94 7.30 -4.55
N SER A 373 8.48 7.61 -5.72
CA SER A 373 8.82 6.62 -6.73
C SER A 373 9.86 5.63 -6.18
N ARG A 374 9.70 4.34 -6.47
CA ARG A 374 10.66 3.29 -6.08
C ARG A 374 11.00 2.41 -7.26
N GLY A 375 12.30 2.34 -7.56
CA GLY A 375 12.85 1.61 -8.68
C GLY A 375 13.46 0.26 -8.30
N THR A 376 14.21 -0.30 -9.25
CA THR A 376 14.98 -1.54 -9.07
C THR A 376 16.36 -1.49 -9.73
N VAL A 377 17.28 -2.30 -9.19
CA VAL A 377 18.53 -2.70 -9.82
C VAL A 377 18.50 -4.21 -10.00
N ARG A 378 18.60 -4.69 -11.24
CA ARG A 378 18.54 -6.13 -11.57
C ARG A 378 19.76 -6.57 -12.37
N LEU A 379 20.12 -7.84 -12.27
CA LEU A 379 21.12 -8.42 -13.17
C LEU A 379 20.62 -8.38 -14.62
N ARG A 380 21.51 -7.96 -15.52
CA ARG A 380 21.29 -8.07 -16.97
C ARG A 380 21.61 -9.48 -17.47
N SER A 381 22.67 -10.07 -16.93
CA SER A 381 23.11 -11.43 -17.20
C SER A 381 23.86 -11.97 -15.96
N ARG A 382 24.37 -13.20 -16.04
CA ARG A 382 25.25 -13.79 -15.01
C ARG A 382 26.70 -13.33 -15.10
N ASP A 383 27.06 -12.56 -16.11
CA ASP A 383 28.40 -12.03 -16.28
C ASP A 383 28.56 -10.75 -15.45
N PHE A 384 29.50 -10.75 -14.50
CA PHE A 384 29.75 -9.60 -13.64
C PHE A 384 30.21 -8.36 -14.41
N ARG A 385 30.71 -8.51 -15.64
CA ARG A 385 31.17 -7.40 -16.49
C ARG A 385 30.01 -6.62 -17.10
N ASP A 386 28.85 -7.24 -17.22
CA ASP A 386 27.67 -6.58 -17.77
C ASP A 386 27.15 -5.53 -16.78
N ARG A 387 26.87 -4.33 -17.29
CA ARG A 387 26.20 -3.28 -16.52
C ARG A 387 24.82 -3.80 -16.09
N PRO A 388 24.40 -3.59 -14.81
CA PRO A 388 23.09 -4.01 -14.37
C PRO A 388 21.97 -3.27 -15.13
N LYS A 389 20.75 -3.77 -15.01
CA LYS A 389 19.54 -3.04 -15.39
C LYS A 389 19.18 -2.10 -14.24
N VAL A 390 19.30 -0.80 -14.46
CA VAL A 390 18.97 0.23 -13.46
C VAL A 390 17.69 0.91 -13.91
N ASP A 391 16.63 0.75 -13.16
CA ASP A 391 15.33 1.35 -13.46
C ASP A 391 14.81 2.10 -12.23
N PRO A 392 15.08 3.41 -12.11
CA PRO A 392 14.62 4.22 -10.99
C PRO A 392 13.10 4.40 -10.95
N ARG A 393 12.40 4.19 -12.08
CA ARG A 393 10.96 4.42 -12.24
C ARG A 393 10.53 5.81 -11.80
N TYR A 394 11.22 6.85 -12.28
CA TYR A 394 10.92 8.22 -11.90
C TYR A 394 9.46 8.61 -12.20
N PHE A 395 8.85 9.44 -11.35
CA PHE A 395 7.48 9.96 -11.52
C PHE A 395 6.39 8.88 -11.60
N THR A 396 6.63 7.67 -11.10
CA THR A 396 5.67 6.55 -11.15
C THR A 396 4.89 6.36 -9.85
N ASP A 397 5.06 7.24 -8.86
CA ASP A 397 4.31 7.16 -7.62
C ASP A 397 2.79 7.36 -7.88
N PRO A 398 1.91 6.53 -7.29
CA PRO A 398 0.49 6.49 -7.67
C PRO A 398 -0.29 7.74 -7.30
N GLU A 399 0.26 8.59 -6.42
CA GLU A 399 -0.35 9.84 -5.96
C GLU A 399 0.14 11.05 -6.77
N GLY A 400 1.15 10.90 -7.64
CA GLY A 400 1.75 11.99 -8.41
C GLY A 400 2.50 13.02 -7.55
N HIS A 401 3.02 12.59 -6.39
CA HIS A 401 3.76 13.45 -5.46
C HIS A 401 5.01 14.02 -6.12
N ASP A 402 5.80 13.19 -6.81
CA ASP A 402 7.09 13.60 -7.36
C ASP A 402 6.88 14.65 -8.47
N GLU A 403 5.86 14.47 -9.32
CA GLU A 403 5.45 15.44 -10.35
C GLU A 403 4.96 16.76 -9.70
N THR A 404 4.17 16.67 -8.63
CA THR A 404 3.63 17.84 -7.91
C THR A 404 4.74 18.69 -7.32
N VAL A 405 5.71 18.08 -6.64
CA VAL A 405 6.84 18.78 -6.03
C VAL A 405 7.73 19.38 -7.12
N MET A 406 7.98 18.65 -8.21
CA MET A 406 8.80 19.14 -9.33
C MET A 406 8.18 20.38 -9.99
N LEU A 407 6.87 20.38 -10.22
CA LEU A 407 6.14 21.53 -10.74
C LEU A 407 6.23 22.74 -9.81
N ALA A 408 6.09 22.52 -8.50
CA ALA A 408 6.27 23.57 -7.50
C ALA A 408 7.70 24.14 -7.54
N GLY A 409 8.71 23.27 -7.73
CA GLY A 409 10.11 23.65 -7.89
C GLY A 409 10.38 24.55 -9.09
N ILE A 410 9.89 24.18 -10.28
CA ILE A 410 10.06 24.99 -11.50
C ILE A 410 9.41 26.36 -11.34
N ARG A 411 8.20 26.40 -10.77
CA ARG A 411 7.47 27.66 -10.52
C ARG A 411 8.21 28.54 -9.52
N LEU A 412 8.76 27.96 -8.46
CA LEU A 412 9.53 28.69 -7.46
C LEU A 412 10.83 29.22 -8.05
N ALA A 413 11.54 28.43 -8.86
CA ALA A 413 12.74 28.87 -9.56
C ALA A 413 12.48 30.10 -10.45
N ARG A 414 11.40 30.09 -11.25
CA ARG A 414 10.96 31.25 -12.04
C ARG A 414 10.61 32.45 -11.17
N LYS A 415 9.84 32.24 -10.10
CA LYS A 415 9.46 33.30 -9.15
C LYS A 415 10.69 33.99 -8.54
N ILE A 416 11.74 33.22 -8.22
CA ILE A 416 13.02 33.75 -7.70
C ILE A 416 13.74 34.57 -8.78
N ALA A 417 13.82 34.06 -10.01
CA ALA A 417 14.43 34.76 -11.14
C ALA A 417 13.73 36.09 -11.50
N GLU A 418 12.45 36.22 -11.19
CA GLU A 418 11.67 37.45 -11.38
C GLU A 418 11.92 38.53 -10.32
N GLN A 419 12.57 38.21 -9.19
CA GLN A 419 12.86 39.21 -8.15
C GLN A 419 14.17 39.95 -8.42
N ASP A 420 14.20 41.25 -8.13
CA ASP A 420 15.46 41.98 -7.99
C ASP A 420 16.26 41.45 -6.78
N PRO A 421 17.60 41.40 -6.80
CA PRO A 421 18.47 41.83 -7.89
C PRO A 421 18.72 40.77 -8.98
N LEU A 422 18.25 39.52 -8.83
CA LEU A 422 18.51 38.44 -9.80
C LEU A 422 17.88 38.71 -11.16
N GLN A 423 16.71 39.36 -11.21
CA GLN A 423 16.05 39.76 -12.45
C GLN A 423 17.00 40.55 -13.38
N SER A 424 17.88 41.37 -12.81
CA SER A 424 18.86 42.16 -13.58
C SER A 424 20.00 41.33 -14.19
N TRP A 425 20.15 40.07 -13.80
CA TRP A 425 21.06 39.08 -14.37
C TRP A 425 20.40 38.23 -15.45
N VAL A 426 19.07 38.16 -15.52
CA VAL A 426 18.36 37.35 -16.50
C VAL A 426 18.30 38.09 -17.83
N ALA A 427 18.94 37.57 -18.88
CA ALA A 427 18.72 38.04 -20.26
C ALA A 427 17.47 37.41 -20.88
N ARG A 428 17.36 36.07 -20.77
CA ARG A 428 16.16 35.29 -21.13
C ARG A 428 16.20 33.89 -20.51
N GLU A 429 15.03 33.30 -20.31
CA GLU A 429 14.91 31.87 -19.99
C GLU A 429 15.13 31.02 -21.24
N LEU A 430 15.99 30.02 -21.13
CA LEU A 430 16.37 29.14 -22.24
C LEU A 430 15.59 27.81 -22.19
N ALA A 431 15.50 27.17 -21.02
CA ALA A 431 14.58 26.05 -20.78
C ALA A 431 13.95 26.11 -19.38
N PRO A 432 12.68 25.70 -19.19
CA PRO A 432 11.73 25.18 -20.20
C PRO A 432 11.31 26.22 -21.27
N GLY A 433 11.73 27.46 -21.12
CA GLY A 433 11.41 28.56 -22.01
C GLY A 433 10.10 29.22 -21.58
N PRO A 434 9.94 30.53 -21.84
CA PRO A 434 8.84 31.32 -21.28
C PRO A 434 7.46 30.90 -21.82
N ALA A 435 7.41 30.11 -22.91
CA ALA A 435 6.17 29.64 -23.51
C ALA A 435 5.54 28.46 -22.77
N ALA A 436 6.31 27.65 -22.03
CA ALA A 436 5.78 26.52 -21.26
C ALA A 436 5.23 27.01 -19.92
N VAL A 437 3.91 27.03 -19.77
CA VAL A 437 3.23 27.66 -18.61
C VAL A 437 2.28 26.69 -17.90
N SER A 438 1.58 25.85 -18.66
CA SER A 438 0.64 24.87 -18.10
C SER A 438 1.38 23.72 -17.39
N ASP A 439 0.70 23.04 -16.47
CA ASP A 439 1.25 21.85 -15.80
C ASP A 439 1.64 20.76 -16.80
N GLU A 440 0.83 20.57 -17.85
CA GLU A 440 1.10 19.60 -18.91
C GLU A 440 2.38 19.92 -19.69
N GLU A 441 2.57 21.17 -20.12
CA GLU A 441 3.79 21.60 -20.83
C GLU A 441 5.04 21.46 -19.96
N LEU A 442 4.93 21.79 -18.67
CA LEU A 442 6.05 21.68 -17.73
C LEU A 442 6.39 20.22 -17.42
N LEU A 443 5.39 19.35 -17.25
CA LEU A 443 5.63 17.92 -17.04
C LEU A 443 6.18 17.23 -18.29
N ASP A 444 5.69 17.59 -19.49
CA ASP A 444 6.25 17.10 -20.75
C ASP A 444 7.74 17.46 -20.88
N TYR A 445 8.10 18.71 -20.56
CA TYR A 445 9.49 19.14 -20.47
C TYR A 445 10.28 18.31 -19.45
N VAL A 446 9.80 18.22 -18.20
CA VAL A 446 10.47 17.47 -17.12
C VAL A 446 10.70 16.02 -17.53
N HIS A 447 9.68 15.34 -18.06
CA HIS A 447 9.82 13.95 -18.47
C HIS A 447 10.85 13.77 -19.58
N LYS A 448 11.04 14.76 -20.46
CA LYS A 448 12.06 14.73 -21.51
C LYS A 448 13.47 15.05 -21.02
N THR A 449 13.60 15.93 -20.03
CA THR A 449 14.88 16.60 -19.75
C THR A 449 15.39 16.47 -18.32
N HIS A 450 14.63 15.90 -17.39
CA HIS A 450 15.08 15.76 -16.01
C HIS A 450 16.39 14.96 -15.93
N ASN A 451 17.15 15.21 -14.87
CA ASN A 451 18.33 14.47 -14.49
C ASN A 451 18.14 13.86 -13.09
N THR A 452 19.26 13.51 -12.47
CA THR A 452 19.41 13.03 -11.10
C THR A 452 20.41 13.94 -10.39
N VAL A 453 20.25 14.14 -9.08
CA VAL A 453 21.33 14.74 -8.24
C VAL A 453 22.47 13.73 -7.99
N TYR A 454 22.37 12.53 -8.59
CA TYR A 454 23.30 11.41 -8.50
C TYR A 454 23.31 10.73 -7.12
N HIS A 455 22.13 10.51 -6.52
CA HIS A 455 21.95 9.98 -5.17
C HIS A 455 21.20 8.63 -5.08
N PRO A 456 21.50 7.61 -5.92
CA PRO A 456 20.85 6.32 -5.79
C PRO A 456 21.14 5.69 -4.42
N ALA A 457 20.10 5.17 -3.76
CA ALA A 457 20.15 4.57 -2.43
C ALA A 457 19.11 3.44 -2.25
N GLY A 458 19.21 2.72 -1.13
CA GLY A 458 18.13 1.86 -0.61
C GLY A 458 17.99 0.45 -1.18
N THR A 459 18.90 0.04 -2.06
CA THR A 459 18.82 -1.23 -2.80
C THR A 459 19.20 -2.49 -2.02
N ALA A 460 19.70 -2.35 -0.80
CA ALA A 460 19.95 -3.42 0.14
C ALA A 460 19.61 -2.94 1.55
N ARG A 461 18.40 -2.41 1.72
CA ARG A 461 18.02 -1.66 2.92
C ARG A 461 18.15 -2.46 4.22
N MET A 462 18.61 -1.79 5.27
CA MET A 462 18.48 -2.29 6.64
C MET A 462 17.04 -2.13 7.16
N GLY A 463 16.67 -2.97 8.12
CA GLY A 463 15.37 -2.89 8.79
C GLY A 463 15.28 -3.91 9.91
N SER A 464 14.08 -4.08 10.46
CA SER A 464 13.86 -5.07 11.52
C SER A 464 14.14 -6.48 11.02
N PHE A 465 14.53 -7.39 11.91
CA PHE A 465 14.80 -8.78 11.54
C PHE A 465 13.59 -9.43 10.85
N GLU A 466 12.38 -9.12 11.31
CA GLU A 466 11.10 -9.64 10.81
C GLU A 466 10.64 -9.05 9.47
N ASP A 467 11.20 -7.93 9.00
CA ASP A 467 10.85 -7.37 7.69
C ASP A 467 11.42 -8.25 6.55
N PRO A 468 10.58 -8.94 5.76
CA PRO A 468 11.05 -9.80 4.68
C PRO A 468 11.66 -9.03 3.50
N LEU A 469 11.44 -7.71 3.42
CA LEU A 469 12.02 -6.85 2.38
C LEU A 469 13.30 -6.15 2.86
N ALA A 470 13.63 -6.20 4.15
CA ALA A 470 14.91 -5.74 4.64
C ALA A 470 15.99 -6.79 4.35
N VAL A 471 17.03 -6.37 3.63
CA VAL A 471 18.18 -7.22 3.25
C VAL A 471 19.14 -7.35 4.43
N LEU A 472 19.26 -6.28 5.21
CA LEU A 472 20.16 -6.20 6.36
C LEU A 472 19.38 -6.10 7.66
N ASP A 473 19.96 -6.61 8.73
CA ASP A 473 19.49 -6.29 10.08
C ASP A 473 20.02 -4.91 10.53
N PRO A 474 19.62 -4.41 11.72
CA PRO A 474 20.08 -3.11 12.21
C PRO A 474 21.59 -3.05 12.50
N GLN A 475 22.29 -4.18 12.54
CA GLN A 475 23.75 -4.22 12.64
C GLN A 475 24.43 -4.28 11.27
N LEU A 476 23.68 -4.07 10.17
CA LEU A 476 24.15 -4.12 8.78
C LEU A 476 24.60 -5.50 8.32
N ARG A 477 24.23 -6.57 9.04
CA ARG A 477 24.53 -7.95 8.66
C ARG A 477 23.54 -8.41 7.62
N VAL A 478 24.03 -9.09 6.57
CA VAL A 478 23.18 -9.66 5.53
C VAL A 478 22.38 -10.82 6.11
N LYS A 479 21.05 -10.72 6.07
CA LYS A 479 20.18 -11.77 6.63
C LYS A 479 20.41 -13.09 5.90
N GLY A 480 20.56 -14.16 6.67
CA GLY A 480 20.77 -15.51 6.15
C GLY A 480 22.22 -15.86 5.78
N ILE A 481 23.17 -14.92 5.87
CA ILE A 481 24.60 -15.18 5.63
C ILE A 481 25.42 -14.73 6.84
N GLN A 482 26.24 -15.64 7.37
CA GLN A 482 27.14 -15.30 8.47
C GLN A 482 28.37 -14.54 7.95
N ARG A 483 28.90 -13.65 8.79
CA ARG A 483 30.18 -12.95 8.54
C ARG A 483 30.19 -12.09 7.27
N LEU A 484 29.01 -11.61 6.86
CA LEU A 484 28.81 -10.70 5.74
C LEU A 484 28.03 -9.45 6.17
N ARG A 485 28.59 -8.28 5.90
CA ARG A 485 27.91 -6.98 6.09
C ARG A 485 27.87 -6.18 4.80
N VAL A 486 26.92 -5.24 4.74
CA VAL A 486 26.83 -4.23 3.68
C VAL A 486 26.74 -2.86 4.35
N VAL A 487 27.63 -1.93 3.98
CA VAL A 487 27.53 -0.54 4.44
C VAL A 487 27.90 0.42 3.34
N ASP A 488 26.89 0.92 2.64
CA ASP A 488 26.99 2.03 1.72
C ASP A 488 25.56 2.60 1.53
N ALA A 489 25.35 3.46 0.52
CA ALA A 489 24.03 4.03 0.26
C ALA A 489 22.91 2.99 0.02
N SER A 490 23.24 1.76 -0.38
CA SER A 490 22.27 0.66 -0.50
C SER A 490 21.60 0.31 0.84
N ALA A 491 22.30 0.50 1.96
CA ALA A 491 21.83 0.11 3.29
C ALA A 491 20.77 1.05 3.86
N MET A 492 20.59 2.24 3.30
CA MET A 492 19.62 3.23 3.77
C MET A 492 18.18 2.69 3.65
N PRO A 493 17.34 2.73 4.70
CA PRO A 493 15.91 2.43 4.56
C PRO A 493 15.20 3.37 3.59
N LYS A 494 15.62 4.64 3.59
CA LYS A 494 15.09 5.74 2.80
C LYS A 494 16.18 6.79 2.61
N LEU A 495 16.22 7.46 1.46
CA LEU A 495 17.20 8.52 1.21
C LEU A 495 16.92 9.76 2.11
N PRO A 496 17.93 10.38 2.75
CA PRO A 496 17.73 11.59 3.54
C PRO A 496 17.42 12.78 2.64
N ALA A 497 16.72 13.81 3.16
CA ALA A 497 16.29 14.98 2.40
C ALA A 497 17.42 15.89 1.86
N VAL A 498 18.70 15.49 2.02
CA VAL A 498 19.90 16.28 1.69
C VAL A 498 20.91 15.41 0.93
N ASN A 499 21.99 16.01 0.41
CA ASN A 499 23.05 15.26 -0.28
C ASN A 499 23.70 14.24 0.68
N PRO A 500 23.74 12.93 0.33
CA PRO A 500 23.96 11.86 1.30
C PRO A 500 25.43 11.51 1.58
N ASN A 501 26.40 12.20 0.98
CA ASN A 501 27.81 11.79 1.04
C ASN A 501 28.35 11.72 2.47
N ILE A 502 28.10 12.74 3.30
CA ILE A 502 28.51 12.74 4.71
C ILE A 502 27.71 11.69 5.49
N THR A 503 26.41 11.50 5.22
CA THR A 503 25.61 10.43 5.82
C THR A 503 26.24 9.05 5.59
N VAL A 504 26.72 8.76 4.38
CA VAL A 504 27.41 7.49 4.09
C VAL A 504 28.72 7.35 4.88
N MET A 505 29.50 8.43 5.03
CA MET A 505 30.70 8.42 5.88
C MET A 505 30.34 8.18 7.35
N THR A 506 29.29 8.83 7.85
CA THR A 506 28.76 8.65 9.21
C THR A 506 28.29 7.21 9.45
N MET A 507 27.60 6.61 8.49
CA MET A 507 27.20 5.20 8.57
C MET A 507 28.41 4.27 8.67
N ALA A 508 29.48 4.55 7.92
CA ALA A 508 30.70 3.76 7.95
C ALA A 508 31.48 3.91 9.28
N GLU A 509 31.54 5.12 9.84
CA GLU A 509 32.10 5.37 11.19
C GLU A 509 31.38 4.53 12.25
N LYS A 510 30.05 4.56 12.23
CA LYS A 510 29.24 3.79 13.16
C LYS A 510 29.38 2.28 12.94
N CYS A 511 29.43 1.83 11.69
CA CYS A 511 29.67 0.43 11.37
C CYS A 511 31.02 -0.07 11.89
N ALA A 512 32.08 0.76 11.83
CA ALA A 512 33.38 0.41 12.40
C ALA A 512 33.28 0.15 13.92
N ASP A 513 32.50 0.97 14.62
CA ASP A 513 32.26 0.79 16.06
C ASP A 513 31.42 -0.47 16.34
N LEU A 514 30.39 -0.76 15.54
CA LEU A 514 29.61 -2.00 15.65
C LEU A 514 30.46 -3.27 15.45
N ILE A 515 31.50 -3.20 14.62
CA ILE A 515 32.44 -4.32 14.39
C ILE A 515 33.44 -4.47 15.54
N ARG A 516 33.92 -3.35 16.11
CA ARG A 516 34.93 -3.35 17.19
C ARG A 516 34.36 -3.70 18.55
N ASN A 517 33.14 -3.25 18.80
CA ASN A 517 32.40 -3.52 20.01
C ASN A 517 31.21 -4.41 19.63
N PRO A 518 31.46 -5.66 19.18
CA PRO A 518 30.37 -6.59 18.97
C PRO A 518 29.65 -6.69 20.31
N GLN A 519 28.37 -6.36 20.35
CA GLN A 519 27.57 -6.65 21.54
C GLN A 519 27.64 -8.17 21.73
N ASP A 520 28.36 -8.62 22.76
CA ASP A 520 28.44 -10.03 23.14
C ASP A 520 27.02 -10.49 23.47
N ASP A 521 26.47 -11.41 22.67
CA ASP A 521 25.13 -11.99 22.86
C ASP A 521 24.96 -12.71 24.24
N ASN A 522 26.01 -12.75 25.08
CA ASN A 522 26.08 -13.46 26.37
C ASN A 522 26.55 -12.64 27.60
N VAL A 523 27.16 -11.46 27.47
CA VAL A 523 27.51 -10.62 28.66
C VAL A 523 26.32 -9.78 29.11
N ASP A 524 25.32 -9.70 28.25
CA ASP A 524 24.18 -8.84 28.44
C ASP A 524 23.09 -9.53 29.27
N LEU A 525 23.13 -10.83 29.59
CA LEU A 525 21.99 -11.56 30.19
C LEU A 525 21.31 -10.93 31.44
N GLU A 526 21.99 -10.15 32.29
CA GLU A 526 21.33 -9.38 33.37
C GLU A 526 20.90 -7.95 32.96
N LEU A 527 21.59 -7.29 32.02
CA LEU A 527 21.30 -5.93 31.50
C LEU A 527 20.39 -5.94 30.24
N ASP A 528 20.53 -6.94 29.37
CA ASP A 528 19.64 -7.41 28.30
C ASP A 528 18.32 -7.88 28.85
N THR A 529 18.22 -8.58 29.99
CA THR A 529 16.88 -8.92 30.50
C THR A 529 16.11 -7.65 30.89
N ALA A 530 16.75 -6.70 31.58
CA ALA A 530 16.12 -5.41 31.91
C ALA A 530 15.81 -4.57 30.65
N THR A 531 16.75 -4.50 29.71
CA THR A 531 16.58 -3.80 28.42
C THR A 531 15.55 -4.47 27.50
N PHE A 532 15.43 -5.78 27.56
CA PHE A 532 14.48 -6.58 26.80
C PHE A 532 13.09 -6.37 27.38
N LEU A 533 12.92 -6.53 28.70
CA LEU A 533 11.66 -6.23 29.37
C LEU A 533 11.25 -4.77 29.13
N SER A 534 12.18 -3.80 29.18
CA SER A 534 11.85 -2.38 28.94
C SER A 534 11.34 -2.08 27.52
N LYS A 535 11.52 -2.99 26.56
CA LYS A 535 11.03 -2.85 25.19
C LYS A 535 9.71 -3.60 24.94
N HIS A 536 9.22 -4.38 25.90
CA HIS A 536 8.10 -5.28 25.70
C HIS A 536 6.97 -5.09 26.74
N PRO A 537 5.70 -5.06 26.31
CA PRO A 537 4.58 -4.94 27.23
C PRO A 537 4.47 -6.13 28.19
N PRO A 538 4.05 -5.94 29.46
CA PRO A 538 3.67 -4.68 30.13
C PRO A 538 4.84 -3.90 30.76
N PHE A 539 6.10 -4.30 30.53
CA PHE A 539 7.22 -3.86 31.36
C PHE A 539 7.91 -2.56 30.88
N GLN A 540 7.58 -2.07 29.68
CA GLN A 540 8.16 -0.85 29.09
C GLN A 540 7.96 0.46 29.88
N TYR A 541 7.09 0.45 30.89
CA TYR A 541 6.81 1.62 31.74
C TYR A 541 7.36 1.48 33.16
N LEU A 542 8.11 0.40 33.43
CA LEU A 542 8.79 0.22 34.70
C LEU A 542 9.99 1.17 34.79
N THR A 543 10.23 1.66 36.00
CA THR A 543 11.44 2.45 36.27
C THR A 543 12.69 1.59 36.13
N PRO A 544 13.88 2.17 35.88
CA PRO A 544 15.12 1.41 35.80
C PRO A 544 15.39 0.53 37.04
N GLY A 545 14.99 0.99 38.24
CA GLY A 545 15.09 0.22 39.48
C GLY A 545 14.16 -1.01 39.51
N GLU A 546 12.91 -0.86 39.09
CA GLU A 546 11.94 -1.96 39.00
C GLU A 546 12.31 -2.96 37.90
N LEU A 547 12.88 -2.50 36.78
CA LEU A 547 13.41 -3.38 35.72
C LEU A 547 14.61 -4.17 36.19
N THR A 548 15.51 -3.55 36.95
CA THR A 548 16.68 -4.24 37.54
C THR A 548 16.24 -5.30 38.55
N GLU A 549 15.25 -5.00 39.38
CA GLU A 549 14.68 -5.94 40.35
C GLU A 549 13.98 -7.12 39.65
N LEU A 550 13.18 -6.85 38.62
CA LEU A 550 12.47 -7.88 37.85
C LEU A 550 13.44 -8.74 37.02
N ALA A 551 14.46 -8.13 36.42
CA ALA A 551 15.51 -8.84 35.68
C ALA A 551 16.37 -9.71 36.59
N GLY A 552 16.75 -9.22 37.78
CA GLY A 552 17.51 -10.00 38.76
C GLY A 552 16.73 -11.19 39.34
N ALA A 553 15.40 -11.16 39.26
CA ALA A 553 14.53 -12.26 39.66
C ALA A 553 14.10 -13.17 38.50
N ALA A 554 14.48 -12.86 37.26
CA ALA A 554 14.14 -13.65 36.08
C ALA A 554 15.01 -14.91 35.99
N VAL A 555 14.39 -16.06 35.74
CA VAL A 555 15.12 -17.30 35.43
C VAL A 555 15.03 -17.57 33.93
N THR A 556 16.18 -17.75 33.27
CA THR A 556 16.23 -18.09 31.85
C THR A 556 16.16 -19.60 31.66
N ASP A 557 15.17 -20.07 30.92
CA ASP A 557 14.97 -21.49 30.60
C ASP A 557 15.02 -21.69 29.07
N GLU A 558 15.76 -22.70 28.60
CA GLU A 558 15.91 -23.04 27.17
C GLU A 558 15.22 -24.36 26.83
N TYR A 559 14.50 -24.38 25.70
CA TYR A 559 13.69 -25.50 25.26
C TYR A 559 13.99 -25.86 23.82
N GLN A 560 14.15 -27.16 23.55
CA GLN A 560 14.28 -27.69 22.19
C GLN A 560 12.91 -27.76 21.50
N THR A 561 12.91 -27.80 20.17
CA THR A 561 11.70 -27.98 19.36
C THR A 561 10.84 -29.14 19.85
N GLY A 562 9.55 -28.89 20.08
CA GLY A 562 8.55 -29.85 20.54
C GLY A 562 8.46 -30.02 22.06
N ALA A 563 9.39 -29.46 22.84
CA ALA A 563 9.37 -29.56 24.30
C ALA A 563 8.18 -28.82 24.92
N VAL A 564 7.56 -29.42 25.94
CA VAL A 564 6.50 -28.78 26.73
C VAL A 564 7.14 -27.80 27.71
N ILE A 565 6.74 -26.53 27.61
CA ILE A 565 7.21 -25.44 28.47
C ILE A 565 6.29 -25.29 29.69
N LEU A 566 4.97 -25.41 29.47
CA LEU A 566 3.96 -25.35 30.51
C LEU A 566 2.81 -26.30 30.16
N ASP A 567 2.41 -27.13 31.10
CA ASP A 567 1.11 -27.80 31.07
C ASP A 567 0.23 -27.19 32.17
N SER A 568 -0.67 -26.30 31.79
CA SER A 568 -1.50 -25.56 32.74
C SER A 568 -2.60 -26.42 33.38
N THR A 569 -2.69 -27.71 33.04
CA THR A 569 -3.66 -28.65 33.64
C THR A 569 -3.11 -29.40 34.85
N GLN A 570 -1.79 -29.38 35.05
CA GLN A 570 -1.14 -30.17 36.09
C GLN A 570 -0.83 -29.37 37.36
N ARG A 571 -0.57 -28.06 37.26
CA ARG A 571 -0.42 -27.14 38.40
C ARG A 571 -0.74 -25.69 38.02
N PRO A 572 -1.42 -24.92 38.89
CA PRO A 572 -1.44 -23.47 38.77
C PRO A 572 -0.03 -22.92 39.06
N ALA A 573 0.55 -22.26 38.06
CA ALA A 573 1.87 -21.68 38.18
C ALA A 573 1.79 -20.23 38.71
N ASP A 574 2.52 -19.93 39.80
CA ASP A 574 2.67 -18.55 40.32
C ASP A 574 3.82 -17.81 39.63
N VAL A 575 3.93 -17.99 38.32
CA VAL A 575 4.97 -17.41 37.47
C VAL A 575 4.36 -17.09 36.11
N ILE A 576 4.99 -16.18 35.39
CA ILE A 576 4.70 -15.94 33.98
C ILE A 576 5.95 -16.21 33.14
N TRP A 577 5.75 -16.42 31.85
CA TRP A 577 6.84 -16.63 30.91
C TRP A 577 6.83 -15.53 29.86
N VAL A 578 8.01 -15.03 29.53
CA VAL A 578 8.24 -14.08 28.44
C VAL A 578 9.14 -14.75 27.42
N VAL A 579 8.74 -14.81 26.16
CA VAL A 579 9.58 -15.41 25.12
C VAL A 579 10.73 -14.45 24.80
N ARG A 580 11.98 -14.87 24.99
CA ARG A 580 13.17 -14.07 24.64
C ARG A 580 13.51 -14.24 23.15
N SER A 581 13.57 -15.49 22.70
CA SER A 581 13.89 -15.88 21.33
C SER A 581 13.20 -17.21 21.01
N GLY A 582 12.94 -17.46 19.73
CA GLY A 582 12.16 -18.62 19.31
C GLY A 582 10.65 -18.38 19.33
N GLN A 583 9.86 -19.44 19.45
CA GLN A 583 8.39 -19.39 19.37
C GLN A 583 7.75 -20.44 20.27
N VAL A 584 6.64 -20.07 20.92
CA VAL A 584 5.84 -20.95 21.77
C VAL A 584 4.43 -21.07 21.20
N THR A 585 3.98 -22.28 20.93
CA THR A 585 2.60 -22.55 20.53
C THR A 585 1.79 -22.98 21.74
N LEU A 586 0.65 -22.32 21.97
CA LEU A 586 -0.33 -22.70 22.98
C LEU A 586 -1.34 -23.64 22.33
N LEU A 587 -1.55 -24.82 22.90
CA LEU A 587 -2.42 -25.87 22.40
C LEU A 587 -3.54 -26.17 23.40
N HIS A 588 -4.65 -26.71 22.90
CA HIS A 588 -5.68 -27.27 23.77
C HIS A 588 -5.11 -28.41 24.62
N PRO A 589 -5.59 -28.56 25.87
CA PRO A 589 -5.14 -29.63 26.73
C PRO A 589 -5.61 -30.95 26.11
N HIS A 590 -4.69 -31.91 25.97
CA HIS A 590 -4.83 -33.22 25.30
C HIS A 590 -4.48 -33.30 23.80
N ASP A 591 -3.86 -32.28 23.20
CA ASP A 591 -3.39 -32.36 21.81
C ASP A 591 -1.88 -32.69 21.73
N ASP A 592 -1.52 -33.78 21.04
CA ASP A 592 -0.17 -34.36 21.03
C ASP A 592 0.79 -33.65 20.06
N GLY A 593 0.34 -32.58 19.39
CA GLY A 593 1.18 -31.66 18.62
C GLY A 593 1.50 -32.10 17.19
N ILE A 594 0.95 -33.20 16.69
CA ILE A 594 1.15 -33.65 15.29
C ILE A 594 0.03 -33.16 14.36
N THR A 595 -1.17 -32.88 14.88
CA THR A 595 -2.35 -32.45 14.10
C THR A 595 -3.17 -31.32 14.76
N GLY A 596 -2.72 -30.81 15.91
CA GLY A 596 -3.49 -29.87 16.72
C GLY A 596 -3.53 -28.45 16.17
N VAL A 597 -4.69 -27.81 16.23
CA VAL A 597 -4.86 -26.39 15.87
C VAL A 597 -4.33 -25.52 17.02
N PRO A 598 -3.38 -24.60 16.78
CA PRO A 598 -2.92 -23.65 17.80
C PRO A 598 -4.05 -22.82 18.39
N ILE A 599 -4.12 -22.70 19.72
CA ILE A 599 -4.92 -21.66 20.40
C ILE A 599 -4.31 -20.31 20.08
N ASP A 600 -2.99 -20.20 20.25
CA ASP A 600 -2.22 -18.99 19.98
C ASP A 600 -0.75 -19.34 19.75
N THR A 601 -0.01 -18.40 19.17
CA THR A 601 1.43 -18.48 18.98
C THR A 601 2.08 -17.25 19.59
N VAL A 602 2.93 -17.48 20.58
CA VAL A 602 3.65 -16.45 21.33
C VAL A 602 5.07 -16.31 20.75
N TYR A 603 5.34 -15.11 20.24
CA TYR A 603 6.60 -14.69 19.62
C TYR A 603 7.51 -13.95 20.63
N PRO A 604 8.77 -13.64 20.29
CA PRO A 604 9.66 -12.88 21.16
C PRO A 604 9.02 -11.57 21.67
N GLY A 605 9.17 -11.32 22.98
CA GLY A 605 8.50 -10.24 23.71
C GLY A 605 7.09 -10.57 24.20
N GLY A 606 6.50 -11.67 23.73
CA GLY A 606 5.17 -12.13 24.14
C GLY A 606 5.18 -12.80 25.51
N VAL A 607 4.14 -12.53 26.31
CA VAL A 607 3.97 -13.05 27.68
C VAL A 607 2.86 -14.10 27.70
N PHE A 608 3.06 -15.22 28.40
CA PHE A 608 2.04 -16.25 28.63
C PHE A 608 2.05 -16.77 30.07
N GLY A 609 0.97 -17.45 30.49
CA GLY A 609 0.76 -17.91 31.87
C GLY A 609 0.16 -16.88 32.84
N TYR A 610 0.06 -15.61 32.44
CA TYR A 610 -0.48 -14.52 33.27
C TYR A 610 -1.97 -14.70 33.63
N SER A 611 -2.75 -15.44 32.84
CA SER A 611 -4.16 -15.66 33.14
C SER A 611 -4.36 -16.56 34.36
N ALA A 612 -3.55 -17.61 34.52
CA ALA A 612 -3.56 -18.47 35.71
C ALA A 612 -3.11 -17.68 36.96
N LEU A 613 -2.12 -16.80 36.79
CA LEU A 613 -1.67 -15.86 37.81
C LEU A 613 -2.82 -14.97 38.31
N LEU A 614 -3.55 -14.31 37.40
CA LEU A 614 -4.54 -13.29 37.73
C LEU A 614 -5.89 -13.85 38.18
N THR A 615 -6.30 -15.00 37.65
CA THR A 615 -7.64 -15.59 37.90
C THR A 615 -7.63 -16.70 38.95
N GLY A 616 -6.45 -17.21 39.32
CA GLY A 616 -6.31 -18.33 40.26
C GLY A 616 -6.98 -19.63 39.78
N SER A 617 -7.34 -19.71 38.50
CA SER A 617 -8.06 -20.83 37.89
C SER A 617 -7.35 -21.33 36.63
N ASP A 618 -7.37 -22.64 36.42
CA ASP A 618 -6.67 -23.30 35.31
C ASP A 618 -7.47 -23.11 34.01
N LEU A 619 -6.97 -22.26 33.12
CA LEU A 619 -7.58 -21.98 31.81
C LEU A 619 -7.29 -23.06 30.75
N GLY A 620 -6.63 -24.16 31.14
CA GLY A 620 -6.45 -25.36 30.33
C GLY A 620 -5.79 -25.13 28.98
N PHE A 621 -4.46 -25.00 28.94
CA PHE A 621 -3.66 -25.04 27.72
C PHE A 621 -2.29 -25.68 27.97
N THR A 622 -1.67 -26.19 26.92
CA THR A 622 -0.29 -26.68 26.93
C THR A 622 0.57 -25.80 26.04
N ALA A 623 1.64 -25.20 26.58
CA ALA A 623 2.60 -24.40 25.85
C ALA A 623 3.77 -25.27 25.39
N ARG A 624 4.09 -25.27 24.09
CA ARG A 624 5.21 -26.02 23.51
C ARG A 624 6.13 -25.15 22.66
N ALA A 625 7.43 -25.38 22.77
CA ALA A 625 8.43 -24.77 21.91
C ALA A 625 8.24 -25.27 20.47
N SER A 626 8.05 -24.37 19.51
CA SER A 626 7.86 -24.73 18.09
C SER A 626 9.16 -24.78 17.29
N GLN A 627 10.23 -24.25 17.90
CA GLN A 627 11.61 -24.25 17.45
C GLN A 627 12.50 -24.19 18.70
N PRO A 628 13.85 -24.17 18.62
CA PRO A 628 14.68 -23.84 19.78
C PRO A 628 14.25 -22.48 20.35
N THR A 629 13.81 -22.46 21.61
CA THR A 629 13.14 -21.32 22.23
C THR A 629 13.73 -21.05 23.60
N THR A 630 14.06 -19.78 23.87
CA THR A 630 14.49 -19.30 25.18
C THR A 630 13.38 -18.46 25.79
N VAL A 631 13.04 -18.70 27.06
CA VAL A 631 12.02 -17.93 27.79
C VAL A 631 12.58 -17.40 29.12
N TYR A 632 12.13 -16.21 29.51
CA TYR A 632 12.30 -15.71 30.87
C TYR A 632 11.09 -16.11 31.72
N ARG A 633 11.34 -16.76 32.85
CA ARG A 633 10.33 -17.10 33.84
C ARG A 633 10.40 -16.08 34.98
N LEU A 634 9.33 -15.30 35.14
CA LEU A 634 9.25 -14.21 36.11
C LEU A 634 8.34 -14.59 37.29
N PRO A 635 8.72 -14.26 38.53
CA PRO A 635 7.93 -14.58 39.72
C PRO A 635 6.65 -13.74 39.80
N GLY A 636 5.54 -14.41 40.10
CA GLY A 636 4.22 -13.82 40.16
C GLY A 636 4.10 -12.64 41.12
N GLU A 637 4.79 -12.69 42.25
CA GLU A 637 4.76 -11.64 43.28
C GLU A 637 5.25 -10.27 42.77
N LEU A 638 6.27 -10.25 41.90
CA LEU A 638 6.80 -9.01 41.31
C LEU A 638 5.93 -8.52 40.15
N VAL A 639 5.23 -9.42 39.48
CA VAL A 639 4.48 -9.13 38.25
C VAL A 639 3.03 -8.73 38.55
N ARG A 640 2.36 -9.34 39.54
CA ARG A 640 0.95 -9.08 39.89
C ARG A 640 0.64 -7.59 40.09
N PRO A 641 1.45 -6.79 40.81
CA PRO A 641 1.18 -5.36 40.98
C PRO A 641 1.28 -4.56 39.68
N LEU A 642 2.08 -5.02 38.71
CA LEU A 642 2.31 -4.34 37.44
C LEU A 642 1.04 -4.36 36.57
N PHE A 643 0.32 -5.48 36.58
CA PHE A 643 -0.95 -5.65 35.87
C PHE A 643 -2.08 -4.76 36.42
N ALA A 644 -1.95 -4.21 37.63
CA ALA A 644 -2.91 -3.26 38.20
C ALA A 644 -2.63 -1.80 37.79
N ARG A 645 -1.48 -1.49 37.18
CA ARG A 645 -1.12 -0.13 36.71
C ARG A 645 -1.76 0.16 35.35
N PRO A 646 -1.94 1.44 34.95
CA PRO A 646 -2.55 1.80 33.67
C PRO A 646 -1.92 1.09 32.46
N ALA A 647 -0.60 0.95 32.44
CA ALA A 647 0.15 0.21 31.42
C ALA A 647 -0.13 -1.29 31.41
N GLY A 648 -0.16 -1.93 32.59
CA GLY A 648 -0.49 -3.33 32.74
C GLY A 648 -1.96 -3.62 32.44
N LEU A 649 -2.86 -2.69 32.77
CA LEU A 649 -4.28 -2.73 32.40
C LEU A 649 -4.46 -2.52 30.89
N ALA A 650 -3.66 -1.67 30.25
CA ALA A 650 -3.65 -1.51 28.80
C ALA A 650 -3.13 -2.77 28.11
N PHE A 651 -2.05 -3.37 28.60
CA PHE A 651 -1.59 -4.67 28.14
C PHE A 651 -2.65 -5.75 28.36
N LEU A 652 -3.30 -5.81 29.53
CA LEU A 652 -4.38 -6.76 29.76
C LEU A 652 -5.61 -6.46 28.91
N ALA A 653 -5.86 -5.20 28.55
CA ALA A 653 -6.93 -4.82 27.63
C ALA A 653 -6.57 -5.16 26.18
N GLU A 654 -5.30 -5.09 25.78
CA GLU A 654 -4.80 -5.47 24.46
C GLU A 654 -4.66 -7.00 24.32
N ALA A 655 -4.14 -7.68 25.35
CA ALA A 655 -4.09 -9.13 25.46
C ALA A 655 -5.49 -9.69 25.64
N ALA A 656 -6.38 -9.00 26.37
CA ALA A 656 -7.80 -9.26 26.31
C ALA A 656 -8.38 -8.81 24.98
N ALA A 657 -7.88 -7.88 24.18
CA ALA A 657 -8.38 -7.60 22.82
C ALA A 657 -7.82 -8.60 21.77
N LYS A 658 -6.74 -9.31 22.10
CA LYS A 658 -6.24 -10.48 21.36
C LYS A 658 -6.97 -11.76 21.77
N ALA A 659 -7.26 -11.94 23.07
CA ALA A 659 -8.09 -13.02 23.62
C ALA A 659 -9.61 -12.77 23.50
N THR A 660 -9.99 -11.50 23.31
CA THR A 660 -11.29 -10.95 22.85
C THR A 660 -11.18 -10.37 21.45
N GLY A 661 -10.16 -10.82 20.69
CA GLY A 661 -10.49 -11.53 19.47
C GLY A 661 -11.41 -12.60 19.98
N ALA A 662 -12.70 -12.21 20.09
CA ALA A 662 -13.69 -12.91 20.87
C ALA A 662 -13.45 -14.33 20.49
N THR A 663 -13.20 -15.18 21.50
CA THR A 663 -13.26 -16.63 21.33
C THR A 663 -14.29 -16.81 20.22
N PRO A 664 -13.93 -17.35 19.03
CA PRO A 664 -14.98 -17.79 18.16
C PRO A 664 -15.74 -18.72 19.08
N VAL A 665 -16.86 -18.24 19.64
CA VAL A 665 -17.90 -19.06 20.21
C VAL A 665 -17.96 -20.14 19.17
N PRO A 666 -17.60 -21.40 19.50
CA PRO A 666 -17.34 -22.45 18.52
C PRO A 666 -18.41 -22.25 17.46
N VAL A 667 -17.98 -21.81 16.26
CA VAL A 667 -18.88 -21.13 15.34
C VAL A 667 -19.91 -22.17 14.96
N GLU A 668 -21.01 -22.20 15.71
CA GLU A 668 -22.30 -22.52 15.15
C GLU A 668 -22.44 -21.48 14.07
N GLN A 669 -22.11 -21.93 12.85
CA GLN A 669 -22.29 -21.27 11.58
C GLN A 669 -23.19 -20.06 11.76
N ILE A 670 -22.64 -18.87 11.97
CA ILE A 670 -23.49 -17.68 12.13
C ILE A 670 -24.20 -17.58 10.79
N PRO A 671 -25.51 -17.83 10.72
CA PRO A 671 -26.13 -18.05 9.43
C PRO A 671 -26.09 -16.73 8.67
N SER A 672 -25.80 -16.78 7.37
CA SER A 672 -25.87 -15.61 6.48
C SER A 672 -27.28 -14.97 6.38
N ARG A 673 -28.25 -15.47 7.17
CA ARG A 673 -29.63 -14.97 7.36
C ARG A 673 -29.78 -13.88 8.42
N ARG A 674 -28.79 -13.62 9.28
CA ARG A 674 -29.02 -12.73 10.44
C ARG A 674 -29.02 -11.26 10.03
N ALA A 675 -30.06 -10.53 10.44
CA ALA A 675 -30.16 -9.10 10.21
C ALA A 675 -29.11 -8.38 11.06
N VAL A 676 -28.55 -7.29 10.54
CA VAL A 676 -27.50 -6.55 11.23
C VAL A 676 -27.98 -5.97 12.56
N GLY A 677 -29.27 -5.64 12.68
CA GLY A 677 -29.90 -5.24 13.94
C GLY A 677 -29.80 -6.29 15.04
N ASP A 678 -29.84 -7.58 14.70
CA ASP A 678 -29.70 -8.69 15.65
C ASP A 678 -28.23 -8.98 16.03
N LEU A 679 -27.29 -8.34 15.33
CA LEU A 679 -25.85 -8.47 15.51
C LEU A 679 -25.23 -7.31 16.27
N VAL A 680 -25.90 -6.15 16.30
CA VAL A 680 -25.49 -5.00 17.10
C VAL A 680 -25.53 -5.37 18.58
N ARG A 681 -24.42 -5.18 19.29
CA ARG A 681 -24.31 -5.40 20.74
C ARG A 681 -23.81 -4.14 21.41
N GLY A 682 -24.43 -3.78 22.55
CA GLY A 682 -24.06 -2.62 23.35
C GLY A 682 -24.77 -1.32 22.93
N GLU A 683 -24.88 -0.37 23.85
CA GLU A 683 -25.44 0.96 23.54
C GLU A 683 -24.42 1.81 22.78
N PRO A 684 -24.83 2.52 21.70
CA PRO A 684 -23.92 3.38 20.94
C PRO A 684 -23.34 4.49 21.82
N VAL A 685 -22.04 4.75 21.65
CA VAL A 685 -21.41 5.91 22.29
C VAL A 685 -21.72 7.15 21.46
N LEU A 686 -22.54 8.04 22.02
CA LEU A 686 -22.94 9.30 21.40
C LEU A 686 -22.27 10.49 22.11
N THR A 687 -21.90 11.50 21.34
CA THR A 687 -21.42 12.78 21.89
C THR A 687 -21.95 13.98 21.09
N THR A 688 -21.73 15.19 21.61
CA THR A 688 -22.20 16.42 20.95
C THR A 688 -21.16 16.96 19.97
N PRO A 689 -21.55 17.65 18.89
CA PRO A 689 -20.62 18.22 17.91
C PRO A 689 -19.53 19.12 18.51
N GLY A 690 -19.83 19.80 19.62
CA GLY A 690 -18.91 20.69 20.32
C GLY A 690 -17.95 20.00 21.30
N THR A 691 -18.06 18.68 21.51
CA THR A 691 -17.18 17.93 22.43
C THR A 691 -15.75 17.98 21.91
N SER A 692 -14.78 18.27 22.79
CA SER A 692 -13.35 18.28 22.41
C SER A 692 -12.88 16.90 21.96
N VAL A 693 -11.90 16.83 21.05
CA VAL A 693 -11.29 15.55 20.65
C VAL A 693 -10.76 14.79 21.87
N ARG A 694 -10.14 15.48 22.83
CA ARG A 694 -9.66 14.87 24.09
C ARG A 694 -10.77 14.16 24.85
N ASP A 695 -11.92 14.80 25.01
CA ASP A 695 -13.05 14.23 25.75
C ASP A 695 -13.77 13.14 24.95
N ALA A 696 -13.82 13.25 23.62
CA ALA A 696 -14.34 12.21 22.75
C ALA A 696 -13.51 10.93 22.87
N VAL A 697 -12.18 11.04 22.81
CA VAL A 697 -11.25 9.91 23.00
C VAL A 697 -11.35 9.34 24.41
N ARG A 698 -11.50 10.18 25.44
CA ARG A 698 -11.73 9.72 26.82
C ARG A 698 -13.02 8.91 26.95
N GLN A 699 -14.12 9.37 26.34
CA GLN A 699 -15.40 8.65 26.34
C GLN A 699 -15.32 7.33 25.59
N MET A 700 -14.58 7.29 24.47
CA MET A 700 -14.27 6.07 23.73
C MET A 700 -13.53 5.07 24.63
N SER A 701 -12.47 5.51 25.33
CA SER A 701 -11.69 4.67 26.24
C SER A 701 -12.48 4.20 27.46
N GLU A 702 -13.23 5.07 28.12
CA GLU A 702 -14.05 4.76 29.30
C GLU A 702 -15.13 3.71 28.98
N ARG A 703 -15.70 3.76 27.77
CA ARG A 703 -16.71 2.80 27.30
C ARG A 703 -16.12 1.63 26.51
N ARG A 704 -14.80 1.55 26.37
CA ARG A 704 -14.08 0.54 25.57
C ARG A 704 -14.59 0.44 24.13
N SER A 705 -14.83 1.59 23.50
CA SER A 705 -15.35 1.71 22.14
C SER A 705 -14.26 2.23 21.19
N SER A 706 -14.15 1.66 20.00
CA SER A 706 -13.23 2.07 18.93
C SER A 706 -13.80 3.21 18.05
N TYR A 707 -15.01 3.67 18.38
CA TYR A 707 -15.73 4.74 17.70
C TYR A 707 -16.56 5.60 18.67
N ILE A 708 -16.96 6.79 18.20
CA ILE A 708 -18.02 7.62 18.79
C ILE A 708 -18.86 8.27 17.69
N LEU A 709 -20.17 8.34 17.90
CA LEU A 709 -21.12 8.93 16.93
C LEU A 709 -21.54 10.33 17.36
N ILE A 710 -21.74 11.18 16.35
CA ILE A 710 -22.02 12.61 16.52
C ILE A 710 -23.30 12.94 15.75
N PRO A 711 -24.46 13.06 16.42
CA PRO A 711 -25.71 13.49 15.77
C PRO A 711 -25.62 14.95 15.28
N LEU A 712 -26.07 15.21 14.04
CA LEU A 712 -26.01 16.54 13.41
C LEU A 712 -27.42 17.14 13.18
N PRO A 713 -27.54 18.47 13.09
CA PRO A 713 -28.80 19.14 12.74
C PRO A 713 -29.30 18.66 11.36
N GLY A 714 -30.59 18.30 11.25
CA GLY A 714 -31.18 17.79 10.00
C GLY A 714 -31.34 16.27 9.92
N GLY A 715 -30.86 15.52 10.92
CA GLY A 715 -31.03 14.07 11.00
C GLY A 715 -29.83 13.25 10.47
N ASP A 716 -28.78 13.93 10.00
CA ASP A 716 -27.53 13.30 9.58
C ASP A 716 -26.66 12.89 10.78
N LEU A 717 -25.72 11.97 10.54
CA LEU A 717 -24.84 11.40 11.56
C LEU A 717 -23.38 11.55 11.14
N GLY A 718 -22.52 12.01 12.04
CA GLY A 718 -21.06 11.93 11.91
C GLY A 718 -20.49 10.78 12.74
N ILE A 719 -19.28 10.31 12.39
CA ILE A 719 -18.56 9.28 13.13
C ILE A 719 -17.09 9.69 13.29
N PHE A 720 -16.54 9.49 14.49
CA PHE A 720 -15.13 9.68 14.80
C PHE A 720 -14.56 8.35 15.33
N THR A 721 -13.52 7.86 14.68
CA THR A 721 -12.92 6.54 14.93
C THR A 721 -11.43 6.67 15.26
N ASP A 722 -10.78 5.58 15.69
CA ASP A 722 -9.32 5.54 15.86
C ASP A 722 -8.54 5.91 14.59
N ARG A 723 -9.14 5.66 13.41
CA ARG A 723 -8.59 6.10 12.12
C ARG A 723 -8.65 7.62 12.00
N ASP A 724 -9.78 8.24 12.34
CA ASP A 724 -9.92 9.71 12.29
C ASP A 724 -9.02 10.38 13.32
N LEU A 725 -8.88 9.81 14.52
CA LEU A 725 -7.92 10.26 15.52
C LEU A 725 -6.49 10.25 14.95
N ARG A 726 -6.08 9.15 14.31
CA ARG A 726 -4.74 9.04 13.73
C ARG A 726 -4.51 9.99 12.54
N THR A 727 -5.47 10.06 11.63
CA THR A 727 -5.30 10.70 10.32
C THR A 727 -5.71 12.16 10.29
N ARG A 728 -6.75 12.55 11.05
CA ARG A 728 -7.34 13.90 11.04
C ARG A 728 -7.03 14.70 12.29
N VAL A 729 -6.47 14.06 13.32
CA VAL A 729 -6.02 14.76 14.53
C VAL A 729 -4.51 14.66 14.69
N VAL A 730 -3.96 13.45 14.83
CA VAL A 730 -2.53 13.25 15.09
C VAL A 730 -1.69 13.63 13.87
N ALA A 731 -1.97 13.05 12.70
CA ALA A 731 -1.20 13.33 11.48
C ALA A 731 -1.41 14.77 10.95
N ALA A 732 -2.57 15.37 11.22
CA ALA A 732 -2.88 16.74 10.81
C ALA A 732 -2.48 17.80 11.85
N GLY A 733 -1.89 17.39 13.00
CA GLY A 733 -1.46 18.30 14.06
C GLY A 733 -2.59 19.11 14.71
N VAL A 734 -3.82 18.59 14.70
CA VAL A 734 -4.99 19.31 15.22
C VAL A 734 -5.00 19.25 16.75
N ASP A 735 -5.14 20.42 17.39
CA ASP A 735 -5.13 20.52 18.85
C ASP A 735 -6.28 19.70 19.48
N LEU A 736 -5.99 19.01 20.58
CA LEU A 736 -6.95 18.10 21.24
C LEU A 736 -8.15 18.82 21.88
N SER A 737 -8.11 20.16 22.01
CA SER A 737 -9.25 20.98 22.41
C SER A 737 -10.23 21.28 21.26
N THR A 738 -9.84 20.99 20.01
CA THR A 738 -10.67 21.19 18.82
C THR A 738 -11.98 20.40 18.92
N PRO A 739 -13.13 20.96 18.50
CA PRO A 739 -14.39 20.23 18.47
C PRO A 739 -14.31 19.01 17.54
N VAL A 740 -14.81 17.86 18.02
CA VAL A 740 -14.80 16.59 17.27
C VAL A 740 -15.54 16.70 15.93
N ALA A 741 -16.51 17.61 15.81
CA ALA A 741 -17.22 17.85 14.56
C ALA A 741 -16.33 18.40 13.43
N ALA A 742 -15.20 19.03 13.74
CA ALA A 742 -14.25 19.52 12.73
C ALA A 742 -13.36 18.41 12.15
N VAL A 743 -13.25 17.27 12.83
CA VAL A 743 -12.30 16.20 12.50
C VAL A 743 -12.95 14.83 12.29
N MET A 744 -14.27 14.72 12.46
CA MET A 744 -15.04 13.49 12.19
C MET A 744 -15.24 13.24 10.69
N SER A 745 -15.60 12.01 10.35
CA SER A 745 -16.09 11.64 9.03
C SER A 745 -17.61 11.93 8.92
N THR A 746 -18.03 12.67 7.89
CA THR A 746 -19.44 13.07 7.70
C THR A 746 -19.82 13.22 6.20
N PRO A 747 -21.03 12.80 5.78
CA PRO A 747 -21.96 11.99 6.57
C PRO A 747 -21.40 10.59 6.78
N ALA A 748 -21.62 10.03 7.98
CA ALA A 748 -21.30 8.64 8.26
C ALA A 748 -22.15 7.76 7.33
N GLN A 749 -21.51 6.80 6.65
CA GLN A 749 -22.23 5.82 5.86
C GLN A 749 -23.00 4.92 6.84
N THR A 750 -24.32 4.79 6.67
CA THR A 750 -25.17 4.03 7.59
C THR A 750 -25.89 2.89 6.89
N VAL A 751 -26.42 1.97 7.68
CA VAL A 751 -27.23 0.85 7.19
C VAL A 751 -28.47 0.67 8.06
N THR A 752 -29.56 0.18 7.49
CA THR A 752 -30.75 -0.15 8.26
C THR A 752 -30.65 -1.52 8.92
N GLU A 753 -31.26 -1.66 10.09
CA GLU A 753 -31.20 -2.85 10.97
C GLU A 753 -31.61 -4.16 10.29
N ASP A 754 -32.41 -4.08 9.25
CA ASP A 754 -33.02 -5.19 8.54
C ASP A 754 -32.14 -5.75 7.41
N ARG A 755 -30.95 -5.19 7.21
CA ARG A 755 -29.97 -5.63 6.20
C ARG A 755 -29.23 -6.88 6.65
N LEU A 756 -28.81 -7.73 5.71
CA LEU A 756 -28.09 -8.96 6.04
C LEU A 756 -26.60 -8.68 6.28
N ALA A 757 -26.04 -9.34 7.30
CA ALA A 757 -24.65 -9.24 7.72
C ALA A 757 -23.64 -9.37 6.57
N ALA A 758 -23.80 -10.40 5.74
CA ALA A 758 -22.92 -10.66 4.60
C ALA A 758 -22.93 -9.53 3.56
N THR A 759 -24.06 -8.84 3.39
CA THR A 759 -24.17 -7.71 2.45
C THR A 759 -23.53 -6.46 3.04
N VAL A 760 -23.70 -6.23 4.34
CA VAL A 760 -23.06 -5.10 5.04
C VAL A 760 -21.55 -5.25 5.08
N LEU A 761 -21.03 -6.46 5.24
CA LEU A 761 -19.58 -6.75 5.15
C LEU A 761 -19.01 -6.32 3.80
N MET A 762 -19.71 -6.68 2.72
CA MET A 762 -19.26 -6.37 1.38
C MET A 762 -19.30 -4.86 1.11
N ASP A 763 -20.34 -4.16 1.58
CA ASP A 763 -20.41 -2.70 1.47
C ASP A 763 -19.29 -2.01 2.29
N MET A 764 -18.96 -2.55 3.48
CA MET A 764 -17.85 -2.08 4.31
C MET A 764 -16.49 -2.28 3.62
N LEU A 765 -16.25 -3.46 3.06
CA LEU A 765 -15.01 -3.78 2.33
C LEU A 765 -14.87 -2.96 1.03
N GLU A 766 -15.95 -2.79 0.26
CA GLU A 766 -15.93 -2.00 -0.98
C GLU A 766 -15.66 -0.51 -0.71
N SER A 767 -16.13 0.03 0.42
CA SER A 767 -15.90 1.42 0.83
C SER A 767 -14.64 1.61 1.70
N GLY A 768 -13.93 0.54 2.08
CA GLY A 768 -12.78 0.61 3.00
C GLY A 768 -13.14 1.09 4.41
N LEU A 769 -14.34 0.76 4.88
CA LEU A 769 -14.88 1.14 6.19
C LEU A 769 -14.79 -0.01 7.19
N ARG A 770 -14.37 0.30 8.42
CA ARG A 770 -14.30 -0.66 9.53
C ARG A 770 -15.46 -0.59 10.51
N HIS A 771 -16.23 0.49 10.44
CA HIS A 771 -17.35 0.79 11.32
C HIS A 771 -18.55 1.22 10.48
N MET A 772 -19.71 0.62 10.74
CA MET A 772 -20.95 0.94 10.03
C MET A 772 -22.10 1.15 11.03
N PRO A 773 -22.53 2.41 11.26
CA PRO A 773 -23.71 2.70 12.08
C PRO A 773 -24.97 2.04 11.55
N VAL A 774 -25.68 1.35 12.44
CA VAL A 774 -26.93 0.66 12.17
C VAL A 774 -28.09 1.47 12.73
N LEU A 775 -29.03 1.80 11.85
CA LEU A 775 -30.21 2.59 12.17
C LEU A 775 -31.47 1.74 12.10
N THR A 776 -32.45 2.04 12.94
CA THR A 776 -33.82 1.56 12.74
C THR A 776 -34.39 2.07 11.41
N ILE A 777 -35.45 1.43 10.92
CA ILE A 777 -36.18 1.89 9.72
C ILE A 777 -36.73 3.33 9.89
N ARG A 778 -36.85 3.82 11.13
CA ARG A 778 -37.29 5.19 11.46
C ARG A 778 -36.14 6.18 11.68
N GLY A 779 -34.89 5.78 11.47
CA GLY A 779 -33.71 6.65 11.54
C GLY A 779 -33.06 6.80 12.91
N ALA A 780 -33.54 6.09 13.95
CA ALA A 780 -32.89 6.06 15.27
C ALA A 780 -31.66 5.13 15.27
N VAL A 781 -30.55 5.52 15.90
CA VAL A 781 -29.33 4.72 16.00
C VAL A 781 -29.52 3.55 16.96
N LEU A 782 -29.25 2.32 16.49
CA LEU A 782 -29.24 1.11 17.31
C LEU A 782 -27.85 0.77 17.84
N GLY A 783 -26.82 1.03 17.05
CA GLY A 783 -25.40 0.80 17.39
C GLY A 783 -24.53 0.84 16.15
N VAL A 784 -23.32 0.26 16.21
CA VAL A 784 -22.36 0.22 15.09
C VAL A 784 -21.85 -1.21 14.93
N LEU A 785 -21.77 -1.67 13.68
CA LEU A 785 -21.11 -2.94 13.33
C LEU A 785 -19.65 -2.72 12.99
N GLU A 786 -18.78 -3.60 13.48
CA GLU A 786 -17.37 -3.64 13.12
C GLU A 786 -17.09 -4.70 12.05
N GLU A 787 -16.07 -4.48 11.22
CA GLU A 787 -15.68 -5.40 10.13
C GLU A 787 -15.33 -6.80 10.66
N ALA A 788 -14.71 -6.89 11.84
CA ALA A 788 -14.35 -8.14 12.48
C ALA A 788 -15.59 -8.98 12.88
N ASP A 789 -16.69 -8.34 13.27
CA ASP A 789 -17.97 -9.00 13.59
C ASP A 789 -18.56 -9.74 12.38
N LEU A 790 -18.17 -9.29 11.18
CA LEU A 790 -18.69 -9.76 9.92
C LEU A 790 -17.72 -10.71 9.19
N LEU A 791 -16.41 -10.50 9.28
CA LEU A 791 -15.37 -11.36 8.66
C LEU A 791 -15.39 -12.81 9.15
N ALA A 792 -15.85 -13.04 10.37
CA ALA A 792 -16.08 -14.38 10.92
C ALA A 792 -17.16 -15.19 10.13
N ALA A 793 -17.87 -14.57 9.19
CA ALA A 793 -19.02 -15.17 8.49
C ALA A 793 -18.81 -15.57 7.00
N ALA A 794 -17.64 -15.37 6.37
CA ALA A 794 -17.44 -15.61 4.92
C ALA A 794 -16.35 -16.65 4.55
N THR A 795 -16.63 -17.54 3.57
CA THR A 795 -15.79 -18.70 3.21
C THR A 795 -14.60 -18.40 2.27
N ARG A 796 -13.39 -18.90 2.61
CA ARG A 796 -12.08 -18.71 1.94
C ARG A 796 -12.01 -18.98 0.41
N LYS A 797 -12.83 -19.87 -0.17
CA LYS A 797 -12.72 -20.26 -1.61
C LYS A 797 -13.13 -19.15 -2.60
N SER A 798 -14.15 -18.36 -2.26
CA SER A 798 -14.63 -17.25 -3.12
C SER A 798 -13.57 -16.16 -3.32
N PHE A 799 -12.70 -15.96 -2.31
CA PHE A 799 -11.61 -14.98 -2.33
C PHE A 799 -10.49 -15.38 -3.29
N VAL A 800 -10.10 -16.66 -3.29
CA VAL A 800 -9.07 -17.20 -4.19
C VAL A 800 -9.50 -17.11 -5.66
N LEU A 801 -10.77 -17.43 -5.94
CA LEU A 801 -11.30 -17.34 -7.31
C LEU A 801 -11.32 -15.90 -7.82
N ARG A 802 -11.78 -14.94 -7.00
CA ARG A 802 -11.83 -13.51 -7.37
C ARG A 802 -10.45 -12.91 -7.61
N ARG A 803 -9.45 -13.32 -6.81
CA ARG A 803 -8.05 -12.92 -7.01
C ARG A 803 -7.49 -13.48 -8.32
N SER A 804 -7.84 -14.73 -8.66
CA SER A 804 -7.42 -15.37 -9.91
C SER A 804 -8.06 -14.71 -11.15
N ILE A 805 -9.33 -14.29 -11.05
CA ILE A 805 -10.02 -13.51 -12.09
C ILE A 805 -9.29 -12.18 -12.34
N ALA A 806 -8.97 -11.43 -11.28
CA ALA A 806 -8.31 -10.13 -11.40
C ALA A 806 -6.89 -10.22 -11.99
N LEU A 807 -6.17 -11.32 -11.72
CA LEU A 807 -4.81 -11.55 -12.19
C LEU A 807 -4.73 -12.27 -13.55
N SER A 808 -5.87 -12.62 -14.15
CA SER A 808 -5.90 -13.34 -15.43
C SER A 808 -5.22 -12.53 -16.53
N PRO A 809 -4.15 -13.01 -17.18
CA PRO A 809 -3.35 -12.21 -18.12
C PRO A 809 -3.97 -12.05 -19.51
N SER A 810 -4.98 -12.87 -19.86
CA SER A 810 -5.63 -12.86 -21.17
C SER A 810 -7.09 -13.34 -21.10
N PRO A 811 -7.92 -13.08 -22.13
CA PRO A 811 -9.28 -13.61 -22.21
C PRO A 811 -9.35 -15.14 -22.09
N ALA A 812 -8.40 -15.87 -22.70
CA ALA A 812 -8.32 -17.33 -22.60
C ALA A 812 -8.01 -17.82 -21.17
N ALA A 813 -7.12 -17.13 -20.46
CA ALA A 813 -6.84 -17.45 -19.05
C ALA A 813 -8.02 -17.10 -18.14
N LEU A 814 -8.75 -16.01 -18.45
CA LEU A 814 -9.98 -15.66 -17.74
C LEU A 814 -11.06 -16.74 -17.93
N GLN A 815 -11.20 -17.28 -19.14
CA GLN A 815 -12.09 -18.41 -19.43
C GLN A 815 -11.74 -19.65 -18.59
N GLU A 816 -10.46 -20.01 -18.50
CA GLU A 816 -10.00 -21.14 -17.69
C GLU A 816 -10.35 -20.95 -16.21
N VAL A 817 -10.12 -19.75 -15.65
CA VAL A 817 -10.50 -19.44 -14.27
C VAL A 817 -12.02 -19.47 -14.07
N CYS A 818 -12.80 -18.97 -15.04
CA CYS A 818 -14.26 -18.94 -14.97
C CYS A 818 -14.89 -20.34 -15.00
N SER A 819 -14.19 -21.36 -15.52
CA SER A 819 -14.64 -22.76 -15.48
C SER A 819 -14.90 -23.28 -14.06
N GLY A 820 -14.28 -22.67 -13.03
CA GLY A 820 -14.49 -23.00 -11.61
C GLY A 820 -15.70 -22.33 -10.95
N ILE A 821 -16.43 -21.44 -11.63
CA ILE A 821 -17.60 -20.74 -11.07
C ILE A 821 -18.75 -21.71 -10.72
N PRO A 822 -19.13 -22.68 -11.55
CA PRO A 822 -20.17 -23.66 -11.21
C PRO A 822 -19.81 -24.45 -9.95
N ASP A 823 -18.57 -24.90 -9.82
CA ASP A 823 -18.07 -25.65 -8.66
C ASP A 823 -18.12 -24.81 -7.37
N LEU A 824 -17.78 -23.51 -7.45
CA LEU A 824 -17.93 -22.59 -6.32
C LEU A 824 -19.40 -22.53 -5.84
N VAL A 825 -20.36 -22.46 -6.77
CA VAL A 825 -21.79 -22.39 -6.40
C VAL A 825 -22.26 -23.70 -5.77
N VAL A 826 -21.85 -24.85 -6.33
CA VAL A 826 -22.14 -26.18 -5.78
C VAL A 826 -21.55 -26.30 -4.38
N ASP A 827 -20.29 -25.93 -4.19
CA ASP A 827 -19.59 -25.98 -2.91
C ASP A 827 -20.24 -25.08 -1.86
N LEU A 828 -20.60 -23.84 -2.21
CA LEU A 828 -21.26 -22.91 -1.29
C LEU A 828 -22.62 -23.47 -0.86
N PHE A 829 -23.45 -23.89 -1.81
CA PHE A 829 -24.81 -24.32 -1.52
C PHE A 829 -24.86 -25.67 -0.80
N ARG A 830 -24.05 -26.65 -1.23
CA ARG A 830 -23.94 -27.95 -0.54
C ARG A 830 -23.21 -27.85 0.79
N GLY A 831 -22.31 -26.88 0.93
CA GLY A 831 -21.66 -26.51 2.19
C GLY A 831 -22.58 -25.84 3.20
N GLY A 832 -23.88 -25.69 2.90
CA GLY A 832 -24.90 -25.18 3.81
C GLY A 832 -25.15 -23.67 3.69
N THR A 833 -24.55 -22.99 2.71
CA THR A 833 -24.79 -21.56 2.47
C THR A 833 -26.21 -21.35 1.93
N GLU A 834 -26.89 -20.33 2.47
CA GLU A 834 -28.19 -19.86 2.02
C GLU A 834 -28.27 -19.64 0.51
N ALA A 835 -29.43 -19.88 -0.10
CA ALA A 835 -29.62 -19.61 -1.52
C ALA A 835 -29.45 -18.12 -1.87
N SER A 836 -29.92 -17.22 -1.00
CA SER A 836 -29.76 -15.77 -1.17
C SER A 836 -28.30 -15.31 -1.05
N ALA A 837 -27.55 -15.84 -0.07
CA ALA A 837 -26.14 -15.51 0.10
C ALA A 837 -25.28 -16.10 -1.03
N THR A 838 -25.56 -17.33 -1.44
CA THR A 838 -24.92 -17.96 -2.61
C THR A 838 -25.15 -17.11 -3.87
N SER A 839 -26.38 -16.63 -4.09
CA SER A 839 -26.72 -15.74 -5.22
C SER A 839 -25.97 -14.40 -5.14
N GLY A 840 -25.84 -13.83 -3.95
CA GLY A 840 -25.10 -12.59 -3.72
C GLY A 840 -23.61 -12.73 -4.01
N ILE A 841 -22.99 -13.82 -3.54
CA ILE A 841 -21.58 -14.14 -3.81
C ILE A 841 -21.35 -14.36 -5.31
N LEU A 842 -22.23 -15.14 -5.96
CA LEU A 842 -22.16 -15.35 -7.40
C LEU A 842 -22.24 -14.03 -8.19
N SER A 843 -23.13 -13.11 -7.79
CA SER A 843 -23.25 -11.79 -8.42
C SER A 843 -21.96 -10.97 -8.33
N VAL A 844 -21.22 -11.07 -7.22
CA VAL A 844 -19.92 -10.38 -7.03
C VAL A 844 -18.81 -11.00 -7.89
N VAL A 845 -18.80 -12.32 -7.98
CA VAL A 845 -17.85 -13.04 -8.85
C VAL A 845 -18.10 -12.65 -10.31
N ILE A 846 -19.36 -12.65 -10.77
CA ILE A 846 -19.75 -12.23 -12.12
C ILE A 846 -19.31 -10.78 -12.40
N ASP A 847 -19.52 -9.84 -11.48
CA ASP A 847 -19.04 -8.46 -11.65
C ASP A 847 -17.52 -8.38 -11.85
N SER A 848 -16.76 -9.26 -11.18
CA SER A 848 -15.31 -9.29 -11.29
C SER A 848 -14.86 -9.79 -12.67
N VAL A 849 -15.57 -10.77 -13.24
CA VAL A 849 -15.37 -11.23 -14.62
C VAL A 849 -15.71 -10.10 -15.60
N VAL A 850 -16.83 -9.40 -15.40
CA VAL A 850 -17.23 -8.25 -16.23
C VAL A 850 -16.17 -7.15 -16.23
N ARG A 851 -15.62 -6.78 -15.05
CA ARG A 851 -14.54 -5.79 -14.98
C ARG A 851 -13.31 -6.21 -15.76
N ARG A 852 -12.87 -7.46 -15.59
CA ARG A 852 -11.69 -7.97 -16.29
C ARG A 852 -11.90 -8.06 -17.80
N ALA A 853 -13.10 -8.44 -18.25
CA ALA A 853 -13.47 -8.44 -19.66
C ALA A 853 -13.49 -7.02 -20.26
N VAL A 854 -13.97 -6.02 -19.52
CA VAL A 854 -13.89 -4.60 -19.93
C VAL A 854 -12.43 -4.15 -20.04
N GLU A 855 -11.57 -4.51 -19.08
CA GLU A 855 -10.14 -4.19 -19.12
C GLU A 855 -9.45 -4.78 -20.36
N PHE A 856 -9.75 -6.02 -20.75
CA PHE A 856 -9.23 -6.60 -22.00
C PHE A 856 -9.74 -5.87 -23.22
N ALA A 857 -11.04 -5.59 -23.31
CA ALA A 857 -11.61 -4.88 -24.45
C ALA A 857 -11.08 -3.43 -24.59
N LEU A 858 -10.69 -2.79 -23.48
CA LEU A 858 -9.98 -1.50 -23.46
C LEU A 858 -8.51 -1.60 -23.85
N THR A 859 -7.90 -2.78 -23.67
CA THR A 859 -6.50 -3.03 -24.04
C THR A 859 -6.40 -3.32 -25.54
N ASP A 860 -7.43 -3.92 -26.13
CA ASP A 860 -7.50 -4.24 -27.57
C ASP A 860 -7.79 -3.00 -28.48
N ASP A 861 -8.28 -1.89 -27.93
CA ASP A 861 -8.57 -0.65 -28.66
C ASP A 861 -7.93 0.56 -27.96
N GLU A 862 -6.67 0.85 -28.28
CA GLU A 862 -5.82 1.85 -27.58
C GLU A 862 -6.36 3.28 -27.63
N ASP A 863 -7.10 3.66 -28.69
CA ASP A 863 -7.70 5.01 -28.77
C ASP A 863 -9.12 5.08 -28.17
N LEU A 864 -9.61 4.02 -27.50
CA LEU A 864 -10.82 4.11 -26.70
C LEU A 864 -10.54 4.83 -25.37
N PRO A 865 -11.33 5.85 -24.97
CA PRO A 865 -11.13 6.56 -23.71
C PRO A 865 -11.32 5.63 -22.49
N ARG A 866 -10.36 5.66 -21.55
CA ARG A 866 -10.39 4.84 -20.33
C ARG A 866 -11.34 5.38 -19.24
N THR A 867 -11.74 6.64 -19.34
CA THR A 867 -12.62 7.34 -18.40
C THR A 867 -13.78 8.03 -19.13
N GLY A 868 -14.78 8.54 -18.40
CA GLY A 868 -15.95 9.21 -19.00
C GLY A 868 -17.07 8.29 -19.48
N PHE A 869 -16.99 6.98 -19.25
CA PHE A 869 -18.10 6.04 -19.44
C PHE A 869 -18.28 5.12 -18.22
N ALA A 870 -19.44 4.48 -18.13
CA ALA A 870 -19.79 3.53 -17.09
C ALA A 870 -20.51 2.31 -17.68
N TRP A 871 -20.08 1.12 -17.27
CA TRP A 871 -20.78 -0.15 -17.49
C TRP A 871 -21.74 -0.42 -16.34
N LEU A 872 -22.99 -0.71 -16.68
CA LEU A 872 -24.07 -1.02 -15.75
C LEU A 872 -24.42 -2.49 -15.88
N SER A 873 -24.35 -3.25 -14.79
CA SER A 873 -25.08 -4.51 -14.68
C SER A 873 -26.54 -4.20 -14.36
N LEU A 874 -27.47 -4.90 -14.99
CA LEU A 874 -28.91 -4.78 -14.78
C LEU A 874 -29.45 -6.09 -14.17
N GLY A 875 -30.76 -6.16 -13.96
CA GLY A 875 -31.36 -7.46 -13.75
C GLY A 875 -31.07 -8.12 -12.39
N SER A 876 -31.06 -9.45 -12.40
CA SER A 876 -30.80 -10.27 -11.19
C SER A 876 -29.41 -9.98 -10.61
N ILE A 877 -28.38 -9.79 -11.44
CA ILE A 877 -27.01 -9.51 -11.01
C ILE A 877 -26.92 -8.16 -10.30
N ALA A 878 -27.62 -7.15 -10.81
CA ALA A 878 -27.66 -5.84 -10.18
C ALA A 878 -28.36 -5.87 -8.81
N ARG A 879 -29.42 -6.68 -8.67
CA ARG A 879 -30.15 -6.93 -7.41
C ARG A 879 -29.46 -7.90 -6.44
N ARG A 880 -28.28 -8.44 -6.79
CA ARG A 880 -27.55 -9.48 -6.04
C ARG A 880 -28.32 -10.81 -5.90
N GLU A 881 -29.09 -11.14 -6.92
CA GLU A 881 -29.99 -12.30 -7.01
C GLU A 881 -29.60 -13.26 -8.15
N ALA A 882 -28.33 -13.24 -8.57
CA ALA A 882 -27.85 -14.08 -9.65
C ALA A 882 -27.99 -15.57 -9.30
N MET A 883 -28.41 -16.34 -10.30
CA MET A 883 -28.44 -17.80 -10.31
C MET A 883 -27.46 -18.33 -11.38
N PRO A 884 -27.01 -19.59 -11.29
CA PRO A 884 -26.18 -20.19 -12.33
C PRO A 884 -26.74 -20.09 -13.76
N SER A 885 -28.07 -20.08 -13.91
CA SER A 885 -28.72 -19.86 -15.22
C SER A 885 -28.91 -18.39 -15.61
N SER A 886 -28.34 -17.43 -14.87
CA SER A 886 -28.55 -16.00 -15.15
C SER A 886 -27.74 -15.53 -16.33
N ASP A 887 -28.40 -14.74 -17.17
CA ASP A 887 -27.85 -13.99 -18.27
C ASP A 887 -27.27 -12.64 -17.82
N ILE A 888 -26.37 -12.09 -18.63
CA ILE A 888 -25.79 -10.76 -18.41
C ILE A 888 -26.64 -9.68 -19.07
N GLU A 889 -27.56 -9.10 -18.29
CA GLU A 889 -28.25 -7.86 -18.67
C GLU A 889 -27.33 -6.66 -18.38
N SER A 890 -27.08 -5.79 -19.36
CA SER A 890 -26.12 -4.69 -19.26
C SER A 890 -26.56 -3.42 -19.98
N ALA A 891 -26.04 -2.28 -19.52
CA ALA A 891 -26.14 -1.00 -20.22
C ALA A 891 -24.84 -0.20 -20.16
N LEU A 892 -24.70 0.74 -21.08
CA LEU A 892 -23.59 1.68 -21.15
C LEU A 892 -24.10 3.10 -21.00
N SER A 893 -23.39 3.88 -20.18
CA SER A 893 -23.62 5.31 -20.00
C SER A 893 -22.31 6.06 -20.22
N TRP A 894 -22.34 7.23 -20.85
CA TRP A 894 -21.12 8.05 -21.04
C TRP A 894 -21.40 9.54 -20.94
N VAL A 895 -20.36 10.32 -20.65
CA VAL A 895 -20.43 11.78 -20.65
C VAL A 895 -20.72 12.30 -22.08
N PRO A 896 -21.50 13.37 -22.26
CA PRO A 896 -21.90 13.85 -23.59
C PRO A 896 -20.75 14.01 -24.60
N GLU A 897 -19.56 14.35 -24.12
CA GLU A 897 -18.33 14.59 -24.88
C GLU A 897 -17.87 13.33 -25.63
N LEU A 898 -18.19 12.13 -25.14
CA LEU A 898 -17.86 10.86 -25.79
C LEU A 898 -18.92 10.38 -26.80
N SER A 899 -19.90 11.23 -27.15
CA SER A 899 -20.90 10.88 -28.17
C SER A 899 -20.32 10.55 -29.56
N PRO A 900 -19.25 11.21 -30.05
CA PRO A 900 -18.57 10.81 -31.28
C PRO A 900 -18.02 9.38 -31.23
N GLU A 901 -17.56 8.93 -30.05
CA GLU A 901 -16.98 7.60 -29.82
C GLU A 901 -18.04 6.52 -29.54
N SER A 902 -19.34 6.86 -29.55
CA SER A 902 -20.43 5.93 -29.21
C SER A 902 -20.40 4.63 -30.02
N GLY A 903 -20.03 4.70 -31.30
CA GLY A 903 -19.87 3.52 -32.15
C GLY A 903 -18.73 2.58 -31.70
N ARG A 904 -17.61 3.12 -31.20
CA ARG A 904 -16.51 2.32 -30.65
C ARG A 904 -16.85 1.75 -29.28
N LEU A 905 -17.46 2.56 -28.41
CA LEU A 905 -17.94 2.13 -27.10
C LEU A 905 -18.92 0.94 -27.21
N MET A 906 -19.80 0.95 -28.20
CA MET A 906 -20.70 -0.18 -28.48
C MET A 906 -19.99 -1.40 -29.05
N ARG A 907 -18.91 -1.23 -29.84
CA ARG A 907 -18.05 -2.33 -30.31
C ARG A 907 -17.25 -2.94 -29.17
N MET A 908 -16.66 -2.13 -28.29
CA MET A 908 -16.04 -2.60 -27.05
C MET A 908 -17.04 -3.42 -26.25
N ALA A 909 -18.29 -2.96 -26.13
CA ALA A 909 -19.31 -3.71 -25.42
C ALA A 909 -19.63 -5.04 -26.10
N ALA A 910 -19.60 -5.11 -27.43
CA ALA A 910 -19.74 -6.37 -28.14
C ALA A 910 -18.58 -7.34 -27.85
N THR A 911 -17.33 -6.85 -27.83
CA THR A 911 -16.13 -7.64 -27.47
C THR A 911 -16.19 -8.15 -26.02
N VAL A 912 -16.66 -7.32 -25.10
CA VAL A 912 -16.88 -7.74 -23.70
C VAL A 912 -17.88 -8.88 -23.65
N HIS A 913 -19.01 -8.79 -24.37
CA HIS A 913 -20.00 -9.87 -24.40
C HIS A 913 -19.49 -11.16 -25.05
N VAL A 914 -18.61 -11.09 -26.05
CA VAL A 914 -17.92 -12.27 -26.59
C VAL A 914 -17.07 -12.95 -25.50
N THR A 915 -16.27 -12.17 -24.77
CA THR A 915 -15.45 -12.69 -23.67
C THR A 915 -16.30 -13.30 -22.56
N LEU A 916 -17.45 -12.70 -22.24
CA LEU A 916 -18.37 -13.21 -21.22
C LEU A 916 -19.07 -14.50 -21.66
N ASP A 917 -19.51 -14.59 -22.92
CA ASP A 917 -20.06 -15.80 -23.52
C ASP A 917 -19.05 -16.95 -23.44
N ASP A 918 -17.77 -16.69 -23.77
CA ASP A 918 -16.68 -17.67 -23.66
C ASP A 918 -16.43 -18.14 -22.21
N CYS A 919 -16.67 -17.26 -21.23
CA CYS A 919 -16.61 -17.58 -19.80
C CYS A 919 -17.86 -18.32 -19.27
N GLY A 920 -18.82 -18.66 -20.14
CA GLY A 920 -20.07 -19.32 -19.75
C GLY A 920 -21.12 -18.39 -19.13
N LEU A 921 -21.01 -17.08 -19.36
CA LEU A 921 -21.91 -16.04 -18.85
C LEU A 921 -22.63 -15.35 -20.01
N PRO A 922 -23.69 -15.97 -20.58
CA PRO A 922 -24.27 -15.53 -21.83
C PRO A 922 -24.99 -14.17 -21.72
N ALA A 923 -24.96 -13.37 -22.79
CA ALA A 923 -25.75 -12.14 -22.89
C ALA A 923 -27.28 -12.42 -22.87
N ASP A 924 -28.07 -11.43 -22.42
CA ASP A 924 -29.54 -11.56 -22.39
C ASP A 924 -30.15 -11.76 -23.78
N ALA A 925 -30.92 -12.84 -23.92
CA ALA A 925 -31.60 -13.21 -25.16
C ALA A 925 -32.71 -12.23 -25.58
N ASN A 926 -33.20 -11.38 -24.66
CA ASN A 926 -34.20 -10.36 -24.95
C ASN A 926 -33.59 -9.03 -25.45
N GLY A 927 -32.26 -8.94 -25.54
CA GLY A 927 -31.53 -7.82 -26.11
C GLY A 927 -31.21 -6.70 -25.11
N ALA A 928 -31.24 -6.96 -23.80
CA ALA A 928 -30.76 -6.05 -22.75
C ALA A 928 -29.24 -6.01 -22.67
N VAL A 929 -28.60 -5.59 -23.75
CA VAL A 929 -27.14 -5.72 -23.95
C VAL A 929 -26.53 -4.37 -24.27
N ALA A 930 -25.47 -4.00 -23.55
CA ALA A 930 -24.74 -2.73 -23.66
C ALA A 930 -24.15 -2.44 -25.05
N SER A 931 -24.06 -3.43 -25.94
CA SER A 931 -23.64 -3.28 -27.34
C SER A 931 -24.75 -2.77 -28.26
N THR A 932 -25.99 -2.64 -27.78
CA THR A 932 -27.14 -2.22 -28.58
C THR A 932 -27.48 -0.74 -28.36
N PRO A 933 -27.94 0.00 -29.39
CA PRO A 933 -28.33 1.41 -29.23
C PRO A 933 -29.44 1.63 -28.19
N ARG A 934 -30.20 0.57 -27.88
CA ARG A 934 -31.28 0.62 -26.88
C ARG A 934 -30.75 0.67 -25.45
N PHE A 935 -29.55 0.14 -25.20
CA PHE A 935 -28.92 0.06 -23.88
C PHE A 935 -27.57 0.77 -23.82
N ALA A 936 -27.25 1.59 -24.81
CA ALA A 936 -26.04 2.41 -24.87
C ALA A 936 -26.41 3.86 -25.19
N ARG A 937 -26.27 4.79 -24.23
CA ARG A 937 -26.54 6.23 -24.45
C ARG A 937 -25.63 7.11 -23.60
N SER A 938 -25.46 8.37 -24.01
CA SER A 938 -24.90 9.38 -23.10
C SER A 938 -25.83 9.63 -21.91
N VAL A 939 -25.28 10.13 -20.81
CA VAL A 939 -26.02 10.50 -19.60
C VAL A 939 -27.19 11.42 -19.91
N SER A 940 -27.00 12.42 -20.78
CA SER A 940 -28.08 13.32 -21.20
C SER A 940 -29.17 12.58 -21.99
N GLY A 941 -28.79 11.61 -22.82
CA GLY A 941 -29.71 10.74 -23.55
C GLY A 941 -30.51 9.82 -22.64
N TRP A 942 -29.89 9.27 -21.60
CA TRP A 942 -30.56 8.48 -20.56
C TRP A 942 -31.58 9.31 -19.79
N ARG A 943 -31.24 10.53 -19.35
CA ARG A 943 -32.18 11.44 -18.68
C ARG A 943 -33.39 11.79 -19.55
N ARG A 944 -33.17 12.18 -20.81
CA ARG A 944 -34.27 12.49 -21.75
C ARG A 944 -35.18 11.29 -22.00
N THR A 945 -34.60 10.11 -22.13
CA THR A 945 -35.37 8.88 -22.39
C THR A 945 -36.14 8.44 -21.15
N ALA A 946 -35.53 8.54 -19.97
CA ALA A 946 -36.19 8.32 -18.69
C ALA A 946 -37.40 9.22 -18.50
N ALA A 947 -37.27 10.53 -18.79
CA ALA A 947 -38.38 11.48 -18.74
C ALA A 947 -39.51 11.09 -19.72
N ARG A 948 -39.18 10.76 -20.97
CA ARG A 948 -40.19 10.30 -21.95
C ARG A 948 -40.95 9.05 -21.50
N TRP A 949 -40.27 8.09 -20.87
CA TRP A 949 -40.96 6.90 -20.32
C TRP A 949 -41.84 7.21 -19.13
N LEU A 950 -41.60 8.30 -18.41
CA LEU A 950 -42.45 8.77 -17.32
C LEU A 950 -43.66 9.53 -17.86
N ASP A 951 -43.47 10.32 -18.92
CA ASP A 951 -44.53 11.09 -19.60
C ASP A 951 -45.48 10.21 -20.43
N ASP A 952 -44.94 9.26 -21.20
CA ASP A 952 -45.68 8.26 -21.98
C ASP A 952 -45.14 6.84 -21.75
N PRO A 953 -45.61 6.15 -20.69
CA PRO A 953 -45.07 4.85 -20.27
C PRO A 953 -45.34 3.69 -21.24
N LEU A 954 -46.36 3.80 -22.09
CA LEU A 954 -46.75 2.74 -23.02
C LEU A 954 -45.93 2.77 -24.32
N GLN A 955 -45.32 3.91 -24.65
CA GLN A 955 -44.44 4.06 -25.79
C GLN A 955 -43.08 3.35 -25.55
N ASP A 956 -42.49 2.75 -26.59
CA ASP A 956 -41.14 2.15 -26.60
C ASP A 956 -40.86 1.09 -25.50
N ARG A 957 -41.91 0.45 -24.97
CA ARG A 957 -41.86 -0.43 -23.78
C ARG A 957 -41.30 0.30 -22.55
N GLY A 958 -41.62 1.59 -22.36
CA GLY A 958 -41.13 2.43 -21.27
C GLY A 958 -41.34 1.84 -19.88
N LEU A 959 -42.46 1.16 -19.63
CA LEU A 959 -42.71 0.42 -18.38
C LEU A 959 -41.65 -0.65 -18.08
N VAL A 960 -41.26 -1.45 -19.07
CA VAL A 960 -40.26 -2.52 -18.90
C VAL A 960 -38.85 -1.92 -18.80
N MET A 961 -38.54 -0.94 -19.63
CA MET A 961 -37.23 -0.32 -19.69
C MET A 961 -36.90 0.49 -18.43
N SER A 962 -37.88 1.25 -17.91
CA SER A 962 -37.77 1.96 -16.65
C SER A 962 -37.50 0.99 -15.50
N SER A 963 -38.24 -0.11 -15.44
CA SER A 963 -38.09 -1.17 -14.45
C SER A 963 -36.70 -1.80 -14.45
N LEU A 964 -36.15 -2.07 -15.64
CA LEU A 964 -34.85 -2.75 -15.78
C LEU A 964 -33.67 -1.83 -15.45
N LEU A 965 -33.70 -0.57 -15.90
CA LEU A 965 -32.61 0.38 -15.70
C LEU A 965 -32.58 0.99 -14.30
N LEU A 966 -33.73 1.11 -13.64
CA LEU A 966 -33.81 1.51 -12.24
C LEU A 966 -33.00 0.58 -11.32
N ASP A 967 -32.97 -0.71 -11.67
CA ASP A 967 -32.23 -1.73 -10.94
C ASP A 967 -30.73 -1.67 -11.20
N GLY A 968 -30.27 -0.85 -12.15
CA GLY A 968 -28.90 -0.88 -12.63
C GLY A 968 -27.85 -0.52 -11.57
N ARG A 969 -26.71 -1.19 -11.62
CA ARG A 969 -25.57 -0.95 -10.74
C ARG A 969 -24.30 -0.77 -11.57
N VAL A 970 -23.55 0.29 -11.27
CA VAL A 970 -22.28 0.57 -11.96
C VAL A 970 -21.23 -0.46 -11.53
N VAL A 971 -20.66 -1.16 -12.51
CA VAL A 971 -19.62 -2.18 -12.31
C VAL A 971 -18.26 -1.68 -12.76
N TRP A 972 -18.21 -0.81 -13.78
CA TRP A 972 -17.01 -0.14 -14.27
C TRP A 972 -17.31 1.34 -14.51
N GLY A 973 -16.35 2.23 -14.23
CA GLY A 973 -16.48 3.67 -14.45
C GLY A 973 -17.20 4.43 -13.33
N GLU A 974 -17.57 5.68 -13.61
CA GLU A 974 -18.06 6.63 -12.61
C GLU A 974 -19.53 6.37 -12.20
N ARG A 975 -19.80 6.30 -10.89
CA ARG A 975 -21.16 6.08 -10.34
C ARG A 975 -22.14 7.20 -10.70
N SER A 976 -21.63 8.43 -10.84
CA SER A 976 -22.40 9.62 -11.23
C SER A 976 -23.08 9.48 -12.61
N LEU A 977 -22.56 8.60 -13.47
CA LEU A 977 -23.08 8.37 -14.82
C LEU A 977 -24.34 7.48 -14.84
N HIS A 978 -24.74 6.88 -13.70
CA HIS A 978 -26.04 6.25 -13.56
C HIS A 978 -27.11 7.24 -13.07
N THR A 979 -27.68 8.01 -13.98
CA THR A 979 -28.60 9.10 -13.62
C THR A 979 -30.08 8.74 -13.57
N ILE A 980 -30.43 7.50 -13.94
CA ILE A 980 -31.82 7.06 -14.06
C ILE A 980 -32.53 7.04 -12.68
N PRO A 981 -31.96 6.48 -11.59
CA PRO A 981 -32.60 6.51 -10.28
C PRO A 981 -32.96 7.91 -9.79
N THR A 982 -32.13 8.92 -10.12
CA THR A 982 -32.40 10.32 -9.77
C THR A 982 -33.60 10.89 -10.53
N ALA A 983 -33.79 10.53 -11.81
CA ALA A 983 -34.96 10.96 -12.59
C ALA A 983 -36.28 10.37 -12.04
N TYR A 984 -36.23 9.23 -11.35
CA TYR A 984 -37.40 8.53 -10.82
C TYR A 984 -37.69 8.84 -9.33
N ARG A 985 -36.85 9.66 -8.68
CA ARG A 985 -36.91 9.92 -7.23
C ARG A 985 -38.23 10.59 -6.78
N ASN A 986 -38.87 11.36 -7.66
CA ASN A 986 -40.14 12.06 -7.39
C ASN A 986 -41.33 11.52 -8.21
N MET A 987 -41.18 10.33 -8.83
CA MET A 987 -42.17 9.76 -9.75
C MET A 987 -43.60 9.70 -9.18
N ARG A 988 -43.74 9.44 -7.87
CA ARG A 988 -45.04 9.40 -7.19
C ARG A 988 -45.78 10.75 -7.19
N ALA A 989 -45.04 11.85 -7.06
CA ALA A 989 -45.60 13.19 -7.04
C ALA A 989 -45.84 13.72 -8.46
N ASP A 990 -44.90 13.46 -9.36
CA ASP A 990 -44.84 14.12 -10.66
C ASP A 990 -45.53 13.31 -11.78
N HIS A 991 -45.60 11.98 -11.67
CA HIS A 991 -46.15 11.08 -12.70
C HIS A 991 -47.03 9.95 -12.11
N PRO A 992 -48.15 10.28 -11.43
CA PRO A 992 -49.01 9.30 -10.76
C PRO A 992 -49.64 8.28 -11.73
N ASP A 993 -49.88 8.66 -12.99
CA ASP A 993 -50.43 7.75 -14.00
C ASP A 993 -49.43 6.70 -14.49
N ALA A 994 -48.14 7.06 -14.56
CA ALA A 994 -47.09 6.09 -14.87
C ALA A 994 -46.96 5.02 -13.79
N LEU A 995 -47.07 5.41 -12.52
CA LEU A 995 -47.06 4.49 -11.39
C LEU A 995 -48.28 3.55 -11.38
N ARG A 996 -49.45 4.04 -11.84
CA ARG A 996 -50.66 3.21 -12.03
C ARG A 996 -50.51 2.21 -13.18
N LEU A 997 -49.90 2.63 -14.29
CA LEU A 997 -49.63 1.74 -15.43
C LEU A 997 -48.59 0.66 -15.09
N GLN A 998 -47.55 1.00 -14.32
CA GLN A 998 -46.59 0.01 -13.79
C GLN A 998 -47.25 -1.00 -12.84
N LEU A 999 -48.19 -0.56 -11.99
CA LEU A 999 -48.97 -1.49 -11.17
C LEU A 999 -49.79 -2.45 -12.03
N ARG A 1000 -50.45 -1.93 -13.08
CA ARG A 1000 -51.22 -2.76 -14.02
C ARG A 1000 -50.35 -3.79 -14.71
N ASP A 1001 -49.15 -3.41 -15.15
CA ASP A 1001 -48.17 -4.32 -15.76
C ASP A 1001 -47.71 -5.41 -14.76
N ALA A 1002 -47.39 -5.02 -13.52
CA ALA A 1002 -47.04 -5.94 -12.44
C ALA A 1002 -48.16 -6.94 -12.10
N LEU A 1003 -49.43 -6.55 -12.26
CA LEU A 1003 -50.60 -7.41 -12.05
C LEU A 1003 -51.02 -8.19 -13.31
N ALA A 1004 -50.51 -7.84 -14.50
CA ALA A 1004 -50.80 -8.54 -15.75
C ALA A 1004 -50.12 -9.91 -15.80
N GLY A 1005 -48.89 -10.00 -15.28
CA GLY A 1005 -48.16 -11.26 -15.09
C GLY A 1005 -48.70 -12.06 -13.91
N ARG A 1006 -49.77 -12.83 -14.11
CA ARG A 1006 -50.36 -13.64 -13.03
C ARG A 1006 -49.54 -14.89 -12.73
N ALA A 1007 -49.35 -15.17 -11.44
CA ALA A 1007 -48.83 -16.46 -11.00
C ALA A 1007 -49.75 -17.58 -11.50
N ARG A 1008 -49.20 -18.56 -12.23
CA ARG A 1008 -50.00 -19.62 -12.87
C ARG A 1008 -50.17 -20.81 -11.94
N THR A 1009 -51.38 -21.00 -11.41
CA THR A 1009 -51.79 -22.30 -10.84
C THR A 1009 -52.24 -23.22 -11.97
N ARG A 1010 -51.86 -24.50 -11.93
CA ARG A 1010 -52.36 -25.48 -12.91
C ARG A 1010 -53.89 -25.55 -12.83
N SER A 1011 -54.56 -25.57 -13.99
CA SER A 1011 -55.98 -25.89 -14.02
C SER A 1011 -56.19 -27.41 -13.90
N LEU A 1012 -57.35 -27.85 -13.41
CA LEU A 1012 -57.75 -29.27 -13.42
C LEU A 1012 -57.64 -29.92 -14.82
N ARG A 1013 -57.74 -29.13 -15.89
CA ARG A 1013 -57.55 -29.56 -17.30
C ARG A 1013 -56.11 -29.94 -17.63
N ASP A 1014 -55.12 -29.30 -17.01
CA ASP A 1014 -53.69 -29.56 -17.26
C ASP A 1014 -53.20 -30.82 -16.55
N VAL A 1015 -53.85 -31.16 -15.43
CA VAL A 1015 -53.63 -32.40 -14.66
C VAL A 1015 -54.25 -33.61 -15.37
N LEU A 1016 -55.41 -33.45 -16.00
CA LEU A 1016 -56.13 -34.52 -16.70
C LEU A 1016 -55.58 -34.84 -18.11
N SER A 1017 -54.87 -33.91 -18.76
CA SER A 1017 -54.40 -34.07 -20.15
C SER A 1017 -53.01 -34.70 -20.33
N ARG A 1018 -52.32 -35.10 -19.24
CA ARG A 1018 -50.95 -35.66 -19.22
C ARG A 1018 -49.86 -34.85 -19.95
N ARG A 1019 -50.16 -33.66 -20.50
CA ARG A 1019 -49.16 -32.71 -21.06
C ARG A 1019 -48.53 -31.80 -20.02
N GLY A 1020 -48.99 -31.83 -18.77
CA GLY A 1020 -48.48 -31.02 -17.66
C GLY A 1020 -47.39 -31.71 -16.83
N GLY A 1021 -46.19 -31.91 -17.38
CA GLY A 1021 -45.05 -32.48 -16.65
C GLY A 1021 -44.21 -31.44 -15.92
N THR A 1022 -44.04 -30.25 -16.49
CA THR A 1022 -43.03 -29.26 -16.06
C THR A 1022 -43.63 -27.96 -15.49
N PHE A 1023 -42.80 -27.14 -14.84
CA PHE A 1023 -43.14 -25.83 -14.30
C PHE A 1023 -41.92 -24.90 -14.35
N ASP A 1024 -42.03 -23.74 -15.00
CA ASP A 1024 -40.99 -22.69 -14.99
C ASP A 1024 -41.08 -21.82 -13.73
N LEU A 1025 -40.07 -21.91 -12.84
CA LEU A 1025 -40.04 -21.19 -11.57
C LEU A 1025 -39.82 -19.68 -11.74
N LYS A 1026 -39.04 -19.25 -12.74
CA LYS A 1026 -38.74 -17.84 -13.00
C LYS A 1026 -39.99 -17.14 -13.53
N THR A 1027 -40.52 -17.63 -14.64
CA THR A 1027 -41.61 -16.97 -15.37
C THR A 1027 -42.96 -17.11 -14.67
N HIS A 1028 -43.28 -18.27 -14.10
CA HIS A 1028 -44.62 -18.51 -13.55
C HIS A 1028 -44.79 -18.14 -12.06
N ALA A 1029 -43.70 -17.87 -11.33
CA ALA A 1029 -43.76 -17.61 -9.89
C ALA A 1029 -42.87 -16.43 -9.42
N LEU A 1030 -41.56 -16.42 -9.71
CA LEU A 1030 -40.66 -15.38 -9.22
C LEU A 1030 -40.89 -14.01 -9.88
N THR A 1031 -41.03 -13.93 -11.21
CA THR A 1031 -41.26 -12.67 -11.94
C THR A 1031 -42.47 -11.87 -11.43
N PRO A 1032 -43.64 -12.49 -11.16
CA PRO A 1032 -44.76 -11.81 -10.51
C PRO A 1032 -44.41 -11.13 -9.17
N ILE A 1033 -43.59 -11.78 -8.33
CA ILE A 1033 -43.14 -11.22 -7.05
C ILE A 1033 -42.17 -10.05 -7.30
N VAL A 1034 -41.19 -10.25 -8.18
CA VAL A 1034 -40.19 -9.21 -8.54
C VAL A 1034 -40.89 -7.96 -9.05
N ASN A 1035 -41.87 -8.10 -9.95
CA ASN A 1035 -42.58 -6.95 -10.52
C ASN A 1035 -43.41 -6.20 -9.46
N LEU A 1036 -44.09 -6.91 -8.54
CA LEU A 1036 -44.77 -6.28 -7.41
C LEU A 1036 -43.78 -5.59 -6.47
N ALA A 1037 -42.64 -6.20 -6.18
CA ALA A 1037 -41.59 -5.62 -5.36
C ALA A 1037 -41.02 -4.35 -5.98
N ARG A 1038 -40.73 -4.36 -7.28
CA ARG A 1038 -40.25 -3.19 -8.02
C ARG A 1038 -41.24 -2.05 -7.97
N TRP A 1039 -42.51 -2.33 -8.29
CA TRP A 1039 -43.58 -1.33 -8.19
C TRP A 1039 -43.72 -0.79 -6.76
N GLY A 1040 -43.77 -1.67 -5.77
CA GLY A 1040 -43.87 -1.30 -4.36
C GLY A 1040 -42.70 -0.42 -3.92
N GLY A 1041 -41.47 -0.80 -4.24
CA GLY A 1041 -40.27 -0.02 -3.97
C GLY A 1041 -40.30 1.37 -4.60
N MET A 1042 -40.80 1.50 -5.83
CA MET A 1042 -40.96 2.81 -6.49
C MET A 1042 -41.94 3.73 -5.76
N THR A 1043 -43.03 3.20 -5.19
CA THR A 1043 -44.01 4.01 -4.44
C THR A 1043 -43.44 4.66 -3.17
N VAL A 1044 -42.30 4.15 -2.68
CA VAL A 1044 -41.62 4.57 -1.46
C VAL A 1044 -40.17 5.02 -1.70
N GLY A 1045 -39.75 5.17 -2.96
CA GLY A 1045 -38.40 5.64 -3.32
C GLY A 1045 -37.27 4.60 -3.14
N ALA A 1046 -37.57 3.34 -2.85
CA ALA A 1046 -36.60 2.25 -2.68
C ALA A 1046 -36.18 1.66 -4.04
N THR A 1047 -35.36 2.40 -4.79
CA THR A 1047 -35.05 2.13 -6.20
C THR A 1047 -33.85 1.20 -6.42
N ALA A 1048 -32.92 1.07 -5.46
CA ALA A 1048 -31.71 0.25 -5.58
C ALA A 1048 -31.56 -0.78 -4.45
N ALA A 1049 -32.52 -1.72 -4.36
CA ALA A 1049 -32.53 -2.79 -3.35
C ALA A 1049 -32.89 -4.15 -3.98
N SER A 1050 -32.57 -5.25 -3.27
CA SER A 1050 -33.02 -6.60 -3.62
C SER A 1050 -34.55 -6.72 -3.57
N THR A 1051 -35.10 -7.76 -4.21
CA THR A 1051 -36.53 -8.05 -4.24
C THR A 1051 -37.15 -8.13 -2.83
N PRO A 1052 -36.59 -8.88 -1.86
CA PRO A 1052 -37.05 -8.84 -0.48
C PRO A 1052 -36.92 -7.46 0.19
N GLY A 1053 -35.86 -6.71 -0.12
CA GLY A 1053 -35.66 -5.36 0.40
C GLY A 1053 -36.76 -4.40 -0.07
N ARG A 1054 -37.12 -4.47 -1.36
CA ARG A 1054 -38.19 -3.64 -1.92
C ARG A 1054 -39.58 -4.04 -1.42
N LEU A 1055 -39.86 -5.33 -1.23
CA LEU A 1055 -41.11 -5.79 -0.64
C LEU A 1055 -41.28 -5.23 0.78
N ARG A 1056 -40.24 -5.35 1.63
CA ARG A 1056 -40.28 -4.79 2.98
C ARG A 1056 -40.44 -3.28 2.99
N ALA A 1057 -39.73 -2.57 2.13
CA ALA A 1057 -39.87 -1.12 2.00
C ALA A 1057 -41.29 -0.71 1.57
N ALA A 1058 -41.96 -1.53 0.76
CA ALA A 1058 -43.32 -1.28 0.30
C ALA A 1058 -44.41 -1.60 1.34
N ALA A 1059 -44.05 -2.12 2.53
CA ALA A 1059 -44.99 -2.48 3.57
C ALA A 1059 -45.79 -1.24 4.03
N GLY A 1060 -47.12 -1.31 3.90
CA GLY A 1060 -47.99 -0.23 4.37
C GLY A 1060 -48.12 0.96 3.41
N ASN A 1061 -47.74 0.82 2.13
CA ASN A 1061 -47.95 1.87 1.12
C ASN A 1061 -49.43 2.12 0.73
N GLY A 1062 -50.37 1.47 1.43
CA GLY A 1062 -51.81 1.54 1.21
C GLY A 1062 -52.40 0.41 0.35
N LEU A 1063 -51.57 -0.27 -0.47
CA LEU A 1063 -52.01 -1.34 -1.38
C LEU A 1063 -51.33 -2.69 -1.07
N LEU A 1064 -50.10 -2.70 -0.57
CA LEU A 1064 -49.43 -3.88 -0.02
C LEU A 1064 -49.41 -3.78 1.50
N THR A 1065 -50.08 -4.72 2.18
CA THR A 1065 -50.04 -4.79 3.64
C THR A 1065 -48.73 -5.40 4.13
N GLU A 1066 -48.35 -5.14 5.38
CA GLU A 1066 -47.18 -5.77 6.02
C GLU A 1066 -47.26 -7.31 5.96
N ARG A 1067 -48.48 -7.85 6.13
CA ARG A 1067 -48.73 -9.29 5.95
C ARG A 1067 -48.46 -9.76 4.53
N ASP A 1068 -48.89 -9.01 3.52
CA ASP A 1068 -48.64 -9.36 2.11
C ASP A 1068 -47.14 -9.36 1.79
N THR A 1069 -46.40 -8.37 2.29
CA THR A 1069 -44.95 -8.26 2.03
C THR A 1069 -44.15 -9.36 2.72
N THR A 1070 -44.54 -9.78 3.92
CA THR A 1070 -43.93 -10.92 4.62
C THR A 1070 -44.18 -12.22 3.86
N ILE A 1071 -45.43 -12.48 3.47
CA ILE A 1071 -45.79 -13.67 2.68
C ILE A 1071 -45.00 -13.73 1.37
N LEU A 1072 -44.97 -12.64 0.61
CA LEU A 1072 -44.24 -12.60 -0.66
C LEU A 1072 -42.72 -12.79 -0.47
N THR A 1073 -42.15 -12.28 0.63
CA THR A 1073 -40.72 -12.43 0.94
C THR A 1073 -40.37 -13.88 1.29
N GLU A 1074 -41.20 -14.53 2.10
CA GLU A 1074 -41.03 -15.95 2.45
C GLU A 1074 -41.15 -16.84 1.22
N VAL A 1075 -42.19 -16.61 0.40
CA VAL A 1075 -42.40 -17.36 -0.83
C VAL A 1075 -41.27 -17.13 -1.84
N PHE A 1076 -40.77 -15.90 -1.99
CA PHE A 1076 -39.62 -15.62 -2.84
C PHE A 1076 -38.38 -16.40 -2.39
N THR A 1077 -38.09 -16.40 -1.09
CA THR A 1077 -36.94 -17.10 -0.51
C THR A 1077 -37.04 -18.62 -0.71
N LEU A 1078 -38.22 -19.19 -0.48
CA LEU A 1078 -38.52 -20.59 -0.74
C LEU A 1078 -38.28 -20.95 -2.22
N LEU A 1079 -38.82 -20.15 -3.14
CA LEU A 1079 -38.72 -20.40 -4.58
C LEU A 1079 -37.28 -20.26 -5.09
N GLN A 1080 -36.52 -19.28 -4.60
CA GLN A 1080 -35.09 -19.13 -4.91
C GLN A 1080 -34.28 -20.33 -4.41
N ARG A 1081 -34.60 -20.87 -3.23
CA ARG A 1081 -33.96 -22.09 -2.73
C ARG A 1081 -34.29 -23.29 -3.61
N LEU A 1082 -35.55 -23.48 -3.99
CA LEU A 1082 -35.96 -24.58 -4.87
C LEU A 1082 -35.29 -24.47 -6.25
N ARG A 1083 -35.22 -23.26 -6.80
CA ARG A 1083 -34.54 -22.95 -8.06
C ARG A 1083 -33.05 -23.25 -8.00
N LEU A 1084 -32.34 -22.77 -6.96
CA LEU A 1084 -30.91 -23.03 -6.82
C LEU A 1084 -30.61 -24.50 -6.57
N THR A 1085 -31.45 -25.20 -5.80
CA THR A 1085 -31.33 -26.66 -5.59
C THR A 1085 -31.40 -27.38 -6.93
N HIS A 1086 -32.40 -27.08 -7.75
CA HIS A 1086 -32.56 -27.69 -9.07
C HIS A 1086 -31.36 -27.44 -9.98
N GLN A 1087 -30.83 -26.21 -10.01
CA GLN A 1087 -29.69 -25.87 -10.85
C GLN A 1087 -28.38 -26.49 -10.35
N VAL A 1088 -28.18 -26.58 -9.03
CA VAL A 1088 -27.02 -27.28 -8.44
C VAL A 1088 -27.07 -28.78 -8.78
N ASP A 1089 -28.25 -29.39 -8.76
CA ASP A 1089 -28.41 -30.79 -9.17
C ASP A 1089 -28.11 -30.98 -10.66
N GLN A 1090 -28.55 -30.05 -11.52
CA GLN A 1090 -28.21 -30.05 -12.95
C GLN A 1090 -26.69 -29.90 -13.18
N ILE A 1091 -26.03 -28.94 -12.53
CA ILE A 1091 -24.58 -28.74 -12.64
C ILE A 1091 -23.82 -29.98 -12.19
N THR A 1092 -24.23 -30.59 -11.07
CA THR A 1092 -23.61 -31.83 -10.57
C THR A 1092 -23.79 -32.99 -11.56
N ALA A 1093 -24.92 -33.03 -12.26
CA ALA A 1093 -25.21 -34.02 -13.30
C ALA A 1093 -24.54 -33.70 -14.65
N GLY A 1094 -23.74 -32.63 -14.74
CA GLY A 1094 -23.11 -32.18 -16.00
C GLY A 1094 -24.10 -31.59 -17.01
N LEU A 1095 -25.28 -31.15 -16.56
CA LEU A 1095 -26.32 -30.53 -17.37
C LEU A 1095 -26.29 -29.00 -17.23
N ALA A 1096 -26.67 -28.28 -18.29
CA ALA A 1096 -26.80 -26.83 -18.23
C ALA A 1096 -27.92 -26.40 -17.25
N PRO A 1097 -27.67 -25.44 -16.36
CA PRO A 1097 -28.65 -25.01 -15.36
C PRO A 1097 -29.84 -24.30 -16.01
N GLY A 1098 -31.06 -24.65 -15.57
CA GLY A 1098 -32.30 -24.08 -16.08
C GLY A 1098 -33.35 -23.79 -14.99
N ASP A 1099 -34.45 -23.16 -15.39
CA ASP A 1099 -35.54 -22.74 -14.48
C ASP A 1099 -36.77 -23.66 -14.52
N ILE A 1100 -36.76 -24.67 -15.40
CA ILE A 1100 -37.90 -25.55 -15.68
C ILE A 1100 -37.75 -26.84 -14.87
N VAL A 1101 -38.58 -26.99 -13.83
CA VAL A 1101 -38.62 -28.21 -13.01
C VAL A 1101 -39.66 -29.21 -13.53
N THR A 1102 -39.32 -30.50 -13.46
CA THR A 1102 -40.26 -31.60 -13.72
C THR A 1102 -41.01 -31.93 -12.43
N MET A 1103 -42.32 -31.71 -12.42
CA MET A 1103 -43.15 -31.81 -11.21
C MET A 1103 -43.13 -33.19 -10.54
N PRO A 1104 -43.14 -34.33 -11.28
CA PRO A 1104 -42.96 -35.66 -10.71
C PRO A 1104 -41.65 -35.86 -9.94
N GLU A 1105 -40.57 -35.18 -10.35
CA GLU A 1105 -39.23 -35.31 -9.75
C GLU A 1105 -39.09 -34.50 -8.44
N LEU A 1106 -39.97 -33.51 -8.24
CA LEU A 1106 -40.04 -32.81 -6.95
C LEU A 1106 -40.62 -33.73 -5.87
N SER A 1107 -40.05 -33.66 -4.66
CA SER A 1107 -40.61 -34.32 -3.48
C SER A 1107 -42.07 -33.90 -3.23
N PRO A 1108 -42.92 -34.76 -2.64
CA PRO A 1108 -44.30 -34.39 -2.33
C PRO A 1108 -44.42 -33.09 -1.51
N LEU A 1109 -43.47 -32.85 -0.60
CA LEU A 1109 -43.37 -31.63 0.19
C LEU A 1109 -43.05 -30.41 -0.68
N ASN A 1110 -41.99 -30.46 -1.51
CA ASN A 1110 -41.61 -29.33 -2.38
C ASN A 1110 -42.71 -29.02 -3.41
N ARG A 1111 -43.42 -30.05 -3.88
CA ARG A 1111 -44.57 -29.88 -4.77
C ARG A 1111 -45.74 -29.17 -4.08
N SER A 1112 -46.01 -29.50 -2.81
CA SER A 1112 -47.03 -28.80 -2.01
C SER A 1112 -46.62 -27.35 -1.75
N LEU A 1113 -45.40 -27.13 -1.26
CA LEU A 1113 -44.87 -25.80 -0.94
C LEU A 1113 -44.85 -24.87 -2.16
N LEU A 1114 -44.49 -25.39 -3.35
CA LEU A 1114 -44.59 -24.66 -4.61
C LEU A 1114 -46.05 -24.30 -4.92
N GLY A 1115 -46.99 -25.25 -4.78
CA GLY A 1115 -48.42 -25.02 -4.99
C GLY A 1115 -49.02 -23.99 -4.04
N ASP A 1116 -48.64 -24.04 -2.76
CA ASP A 1116 -49.05 -23.09 -1.72
C ASP A 1116 -48.48 -21.70 -1.98
N GLY A 1117 -47.18 -21.60 -2.26
CA GLY A 1117 -46.52 -20.34 -2.60
C GLY A 1117 -47.16 -19.65 -3.81
N VAL A 1118 -47.44 -20.39 -4.89
CA VAL A 1118 -48.10 -19.83 -6.08
C VAL A 1118 -49.53 -19.35 -5.77
N ARG A 1119 -50.26 -20.05 -4.89
CA ARG A 1119 -51.60 -19.60 -4.44
C ARG A 1119 -51.53 -18.32 -3.63
N GLU A 1120 -50.55 -18.20 -2.75
CA GLU A 1120 -50.32 -16.98 -1.95
C GLU A 1120 -49.95 -15.78 -2.82
N ILE A 1121 -49.04 -15.95 -3.79
CA ILE A 1121 -48.71 -14.89 -4.77
C ILE A 1121 -49.98 -14.43 -5.48
N ALA A 1122 -50.77 -15.38 -6.00
CA ALA A 1122 -52.02 -15.06 -6.70
C ALA A 1122 -53.06 -14.40 -5.78
N ALA A 1123 -53.09 -14.74 -4.48
CA ALA A 1123 -53.98 -14.14 -3.50
C ALA A 1123 -53.59 -12.68 -3.21
N VAL A 1124 -52.29 -12.40 -3.05
CA VAL A 1124 -51.77 -11.04 -2.89
C VAL A 1124 -52.04 -10.21 -4.15
N GLN A 1125 -51.75 -10.73 -5.35
CA GLN A 1125 -52.05 -10.04 -6.61
C GLN A 1125 -53.55 -9.69 -6.75
N ARG A 1126 -54.46 -10.59 -6.34
CA ARG A 1126 -55.90 -10.31 -6.35
C ARG A 1126 -56.30 -9.22 -5.34
N ARG A 1127 -55.75 -9.24 -4.13
CA ARG A 1127 -56.03 -8.22 -3.10
C ARG A 1127 -55.54 -6.84 -3.54
N VAL A 1128 -54.29 -6.75 -4.00
CA VAL A 1128 -53.70 -5.50 -4.52
C VAL A 1128 -54.53 -4.98 -5.70
N GLY A 1129 -54.95 -5.86 -6.61
CA GLY A 1129 -55.84 -5.50 -7.72
C GLY A 1129 -57.20 -4.98 -7.25
N TYR A 1130 -57.82 -5.60 -6.24
CA TYR A 1130 -59.10 -5.15 -5.69
C TYR A 1130 -59.01 -3.79 -5.00
N LEU A 1131 -57.99 -3.59 -4.15
CA LEU A 1131 -57.75 -2.31 -3.45
C LEU A 1131 -57.42 -1.18 -4.43
N ALA A 1132 -56.68 -1.49 -5.50
CA ALA A 1132 -56.45 -0.54 -6.58
C ALA A 1132 -57.78 -0.12 -7.23
N SER A 1133 -58.70 -1.05 -7.52
CA SER A 1133 -60.02 -0.69 -8.09
C SER A 1133 -60.90 0.17 -7.19
N ASP A 1134 -60.89 -0.04 -5.87
CA ASP A 1134 -61.73 0.70 -4.91
C ASP A 1134 -61.23 2.14 -4.68
N SER A 1135 -59.94 2.40 -4.88
CA SER A 1135 -59.29 3.71 -4.69
C SER A 1135 -59.51 4.69 -5.86
N GLY A 1136 -60.53 4.47 -6.68
CA GLY A 1136 -60.80 5.28 -7.88
C GLY A 1136 -59.88 4.99 -9.07
N VAL A 1137 -59.17 3.84 -9.11
CA VAL A 1137 -58.45 3.39 -10.30
C VAL A 1137 -59.40 2.49 -11.11
N PRO A 1138 -59.99 2.93 -12.24
CA PRO A 1138 -60.90 2.06 -12.96
C PRO A 1138 -60.11 0.88 -13.53
N LEU A 1139 -60.39 -0.36 -13.10
CA LEU A 1139 -59.76 -1.60 -13.59
C LEU A 1139 -60.67 -2.39 -14.54
N ARG A 1140 -61.54 -1.71 -15.31
CA ARG A 1140 -62.28 -2.33 -16.42
C ARG A 1140 -61.66 -1.97 -17.77
N ARG A 1141 -61.74 -2.97 -18.66
CA ARG A 1141 -61.07 -3.13 -19.97
C ARG A 1141 -60.99 -1.88 -20.81
#